data_AF-A0A1E5G8E3-F1
#
_entry.id   AF-A0A1E5G8E3-F1
#
_cell.length_a   1.000
_cell.length_b   1.000
_cell.length_c   1.000
_cell.angle_alpha   90.00
_cell.angle_beta   90.00
_cell.angle_gamma   90.00
#
_symmetry.space_group_name_H-M   'P 1'
#
loop_
_entity.id
_entity.type
_entity.pdbx_description
1 polymer ?
#
loop_
_entity_poly.entity_id
_entity_poly.type
_entity_poly.pdbx_seq_one_letter_code
_entity_poly.pdbx_strand_id
1 'polypeptide(L)'
;MKKNVFRLLVLFFCLLHIVDSSDIVFAESVLPPGNYPLGVSTKTNLTAGGTLYFNTDQLQDKQLVGQFLAKNITSNGSSGLSKGGFQNYQNATRQWELDQIDPAVVSETITGSDIIRLYANATSFKYMNGEDLHYYLGNLPTEKEMNDALQYYPDLRENFTKRLYNDTLESFPSFTDNGITNFSQVTGNIQNVSDYYASLTDSNQSVVHNSAVQSAEVNTEKKVVNPNDWGGQSSIQINIALKKGTTEQAVAIVNVDGQIDHFKNAQDISINYTNYDPDTMLPPYLFINYKHFPTFNFSGSTFFHATAYPSLPGEEEYEFEGNNGVFFEGKYSDKAVPLIKSDSHTISDELKDKTYKMATHLVHNFNDEDKEIQFRSNASLFIGSVLAPRASVILDDTQGRVLGSVYSGYDIHTNMPISPEESTAMFDYDDFPGLGDIVGGEELEAPIKVGEQFTYTGNENRRLYTITQKIPAYSSRFPIQTVKITDPLADSLAIAAEDVTIKDETGGNATDYFTRNKNAENELLIEAKPESLADESFYGKTYTIELNGSLQLSHEELTDPELNQITIPNTAVTTVNEESKASNEAELKAEFVQGKSVVVNYLNEDGQEIAPTEILDGKVSQPYQAKAKEIPGYTLTTIPENESGTFSNETQTVIYKYQGHLIFSAVPTQISFGTHALSSKDEEYKIEAKDRDIVVKDTRTLGSNWQLRATLSKPLTGNKTQHVLSDALFYVKDGQSVPIPTHSSSIIESAVTTTHDEYNITQDWETSDDGLKVAVKSGDALADQYSGEISWELYDVVAND
;
A
#
# COMPACT_ATOMS: atom_id res chain seq x y z
N MET A 1 -38.00 -32.69 44.27
CA MET A 1 -38.32 -34.09 43.92
C MET A 1 -38.94 -34.14 42.52
N LYS A 2 -38.27 -34.84 41.59
CA LYS A 2 -38.81 -35.72 40.54
C LYS A 2 -40.28 -35.55 40.12
N LYS A 3 -40.54 -34.89 38.97
CA LYS A 3 -41.34 -35.44 37.85
C LYS A 3 -41.37 -34.59 36.55
N ASN A 4 -40.26 -33.92 36.21
CA ASN A 4 -39.94 -33.69 34.79
C ASN A 4 -39.31 -34.98 34.24
N VAL A 5 -39.69 -35.44 33.03
CA VAL A 5 -38.90 -36.29 32.11
C VAL A 5 -39.68 -36.76 30.85
N PHE A 6 -41.03 -36.82 30.83
CA PHE A 6 -41.75 -37.57 29.76
C PHE A 6 -42.67 -36.78 28.80
N ARG A 7 -42.57 -35.45 28.70
CA ARG A 7 -43.28 -34.64 27.67
C ARG A 7 -42.44 -33.49 27.09
N LEU A 8 -41.14 -33.72 26.89
CA LEU A 8 -40.23 -32.80 26.20
C LEU A 8 -39.42 -33.50 25.08
N LEU A 9 -39.92 -34.62 24.55
CA LEU A 9 -39.20 -35.49 23.60
C LEU A 9 -39.97 -35.77 22.28
N VAL A 10 -41.06 -35.03 22.03
CA VAL A 10 -41.93 -35.24 20.83
C VAL A 10 -42.16 -33.92 20.06
N LEU A 11 -41.56 -32.81 20.51
CA LEU A 11 -41.60 -31.50 19.84
C LEU A 11 -40.22 -31.03 19.36
N PHE A 12 -39.27 -31.97 19.25
CA PHE A 12 -37.90 -31.74 18.77
C PHE A 12 -37.59 -32.56 17.51
N PHE A 13 -38.62 -32.99 16.77
CA PHE A 13 -38.48 -33.91 15.62
C PHE A 13 -39.36 -33.57 14.40
N CYS A 14 -39.95 -32.36 14.35
CA CYS A 14 -40.77 -31.89 13.22
C CYS A 14 -40.44 -30.45 12.78
N LEU A 15 -39.19 -30.04 12.95
CA LEU A 15 -38.64 -28.79 12.38
C LEU A 15 -37.18 -28.98 11.91
N LEU A 16 -36.88 -30.18 11.42
CA LEU A 16 -36.01 -30.33 10.26
C LEU A 16 -36.89 -30.19 9.01
N HIS A 17 -37.36 -28.98 8.75
CA HIS A 17 -37.36 -28.56 7.36
C HIS A 17 -35.91 -28.22 7.08
N ILE A 18 -35.25 -29.22 6.50
CA ILE A 18 -34.21 -29.00 5.52
C ILE A 18 -34.83 -27.94 4.60
N VAL A 19 -34.37 -26.69 4.73
CA VAL A 19 -34.26 -25.87 3.53
C VAL A 19 -33.23 -26.65 2.76
N ASP A 20 -33.72 -27.46 1.81
CA ASP A 20 -32.84 -27.92 0.76
C ASP A 20 -32.25 -26.62 0.24
N SER A 21 -30.93 -26.47 0.36
CA SER A 21 -30.26 -25.79 -0.73
C SER A 21 -30.85 -26.45 -1.97
N SER A 22 -31.49 -25.65 -2.83
CA SER A 22 -31.35 -25.95 -4.23
C SER A 22 -29.85 -25.91 -4.45
N ASP A 23 -29.21 -27.06 -4.24
CA ASP A 23 -27.90 -27.36 -4.76
C ASP A 23 -28.06 -26.97 -6.22
N ILE A 24 -27.45 -25.86 -6.59
CA ILE A 24 -27.28 -25.52 -7.99
C ILE A 24 -26.33 -26.61 -8.44
N VAL A 25 -26.91 -27.72 -8.88
CA VAL A 25 -26.20 -28.81 -9.51
C VAL A 25 -25.76 -28.24 -10.84
N PHE A 26 -24.65 -27.49 -10.81
CA PHE A 26 -23.82 -27.29 -11.97
C PHE A 26 -23.72 -28.63 -12.66
N ALA A 27 -23.97 -28.67 -13.96
CA ALA A 27 -23.91 -29.90 -14.73
C ALA A 27 -22.60 -30.62 -14.35
N GLU A 28 -22.72 -31.85 -13.81
CA GLU A 28 -21.55 -32.62 -13.38
C GLU A 28 -20.52 -32.61 -14.52
N SER A 29 -19.22 -32.62 -14.19
CA SER A 29 -18.15 -32.58 -15.18
C SER A 29 -18.12 -33.86 -16.03
N VAL A 30 -19.09 -33.98 -16.94
CA VAL A 30 -19.20 -35.04 -17.92
C VAL A 30 -18.16 -34.73 -18.99
N LEU A 31 -17.08 -35.49 -18.91
CA LEU A 31 -16.04 -35.50 -19.92
C LEU A 31 -16.66 -35.70 -21.31
N PRO A 32 -16.05 -35.17 -22.39
CA PRO A 32 -16.49 -35.46 -23.76
C PRO A 32 -16.76 -36.96 -23.96
N PRO A 33 -17.70 -37.34 -24.86
CA PRO A 33 -17.96 -38.75 -25.17
C PRO A 33 -16.65 -39.50 -25.35
N GLY A 34 -16.48 -40.70 -24.78
CA GLY A 34 -15.13 -41.29 -24.57
C GLY A 34 -14.25 -41.50 -25.81
N ASN A 35 -14.82 -41.38 -27.01
CA ASN A 35 -14.11 -41.45 -28.30
C ASN A 35 -14.12 -40.11 -29.08
N TYR A 36 -14.52 -39.01 -28.46
CA TYR A 36 -14.62 -37.68 -29.05
C TYR A 36 -13.21 -37.10 -29.27
N PRO A 37 -12.81 -36.78 -30.51
CA PRO A 37 -11.40 -36.71 -30.85
C PRO A 37 -10.64 -35.52 -30.23
N LEU A 38 -11.29 -34.38 -29.94
CA LEU A 38 -10.57 -33.12 -29.63
C LEU A 38 -10.65 -32.62 -28.18
N GLY A 39 -11.28 -33.38 -27.29
CA GLY A 39 -11.37 -33.06 -25.86
C GLY A 39 -11.98 -31.68 -25.55
N VAL A 40 -11.74 -31.20 -24.33
CA VAL A 40 -11.89 -29.78 -23.97
C VAL A 40 -10.54 -29.33 -23.43
N SER A 41 -9.72 -28.69 -24.27
CA SER A 41 -8.43 -28.18 -23.81
C SER A 41 -8.59 -26.96 -22.94
N THR A 42 -8.44 -27.18 -21.64
CA THR A 42 -8.42 -26.12 -20.64
C THR A 42 -7.02 -25.49 -20.49
N LYS A 43 -5.98 -26.21 -20.92
CA LYS A 43 -4.57 -25.81 -20.81
C LYS A 43 -3.98 -25.45 -22.17
N THR A 44 -3.03 -24.51 -22.19
CA THR A 44 -2.33 -24.15 -23.43
C THR A 44 -1.26 -25.19 -23.77
N ASN A 45 -1.52 -25.99 -24.81
CA ASN A 45 -0.59 -26.99 -25.33
C ASN A 45 -0.27 -26.68 -26.81
N LEU A 46 1.01 -26.62 -27.19
CA LEU A 46 1.43 -26.40 -28.57
C LEU A 46 2.13 -27.66 -29.10
N THR A 47 1.61 -28.23 -30.18
CA THR A 47 2.19 -29.40 -30.84
C THR A 47 2.50 -29.12 -32.31
N ALA A 48 3.79 -29.11 -32.68
CA ALA A 48 4.26 -28.88 -34.04
C ALA A 48 4.90 -30.14 -34.65
N GLY A 49 4.42 -30.60 -35.81
CA GLY A 49 5.07 -31.68 -36.57
C GLY A 49 6.45 -31.27 -37.11
N GLY A 50 6.65 -29.97 -37.31
CA GLY A 50 7.92 -29.34 -37.66
C GLY A 50 8.64 -28.71 -36.45
N THR A 51 8.96 -27.44 -36.57
CA THR A 51 9.73 -26.66 -35.61
C THR A 51 8.83 -25.70 -34.84
N LEU A 52 8.95 -25.70 -33.51
CA LEU A 52 8.38 -24.68 -32.64
C LEU A 52 9.40 -23.56 -32.44
N TYR A 53 9.10 -22.38 -32.98
CA TYR A 53 9.89 -21.17 -32.93
C TYR A 53 9.38 -20.23 -31.84
N PHE A 54 10.25 -19.87 -30.89
CA PHE A 54 9.99 -18.83 -29.89
C PHE A 54 10.72 -17.53 -30.21
N ASN A 55 10.07 -16.37 -30.06
CA ASN A 55 10.78 -15.09 -30.14
C ASN A 55 11.26 -14.59 -28.77
N THR A 56 12.46 -14.98 -28.37
CA THR A 56 13.02 -14.62 -27.05
C THR A 56 13.26 -13.12 -26.86
N ASP A 57 13.26 -12.32 -27.92
CA ASP A 57 13.41 -10.86 -27.81
C ASP A 57 12.08 -10.18 -27.40
N GLN A 58 10.93 -10.84 -27.60
CA GLN A 58 9.60 -10.37 -27.18
C GLN A 58 9.09 -11.03 -25.87
N LEU A 59 9.82 -12.05 -25.39
CA LEU A 59 9.52 -12.85 -24.19
C LEU A 59 10.38 -12.46 -22.98
N GLN A 60 11.11 -11.34 -23.02
CA GLN A 60 11.92 -10.89 -21.88
C GLN A 60 11.00 -10.58 -20.68
N ASP A 61 11.42 -11.03 -19.49
CA ASP A 61 10.71 -10.99 -18.21
C ASP A 61 9.34 -11.70 -18.14
N LYS A 62 8.92 -12.39 -19.21
CA LYS A 62 7.68 -13.18 -19.28
C LYS A 62 7.91 -14.66 -18.93
N GLN A 63 6.92 -15.31 -18.32
CA GLN A 63 6.91 -16.76 -18.11
C GLN A 63 6.27 -17.51 -19.28
N LEU A 64 6.74 -18.73 -19.51
CA LEU A 64 6.26 -19.66 -20.53
C LEU A 64 5.96 -21.01 -19.87
N VAL A 65 4.72 -21.19 -19.44
CA VAL A 65 4.24 -22.40 -18.76
C VAL A 65 3.19 -23.08 -19.62
N GLY A 66 3.38 -24.35 -19.96
CA GLY A 66 2.50 -25.08 -20.87
C GLY A 66 3.16 -26.36 -21.38
N GLN A 67 2.44 -27.13 -22.19
CA GLN A 67 3.00 -28.33 -22.81
C GLN A 67 3.45 -28.03 -24.24
N PHE A 68 4.74 -28.23 -24.52
CA PHE A 68 5.35 -27.93 -25.82
C PHE A 68 5.92 -29.20 -26.44
N LEU A 69 5.34 -29.63 -27.56
CA LEU A 69 5.72 -30.83 -28.29
C LEU A 69 6.15 -30.44 -29.71
N ALA A 70 7.40 -30.69 -30.08
CA ALA A 70 7.84 -30.41 -31.44
C ALA A 70 9.01 -31.31 -31.86
N LYS A 71 9.19 -31.48 -33.17
CA LYS A 71 10.38 -32.17 -33.72
C LYS A 71 11.66 -31.36 -33.47
N ASN A 72 11.58 -30.04 -33.56
CA ASN A 72 12.63 -29.12 -33.11
C ASN A 72 12.01 -28.00 -32.25
N ILE A 73 12.72 -27.53 -31.23
CA ILE A 73 12.39 -26.29 -30.52
C ILE A 73 13.58 -25.35 -30.67
N THR A 74 13.35 -24.11 -31.11
CA THR A 74 14.40 -23.10 -31.28
C THR A 74 13.90 -21.70 -30.96
N SER A 75 14.82 -20.78 -30.64
CA SER A 75 14.53 -19.34 -30.68
C SER A 75 14.87 -18.75 -32.06
N ASN A 76 14.13 -17.73 -32.48
CA ASN A 76 14.54 -16.81 -33.55
C ASN A 76 15.03 -15.44 -33.03
N GLY A 77 14.95 -15.20 -31.72
CA GLY A 77 15.44 -14.00 -31.03
C GLY A 77 16.94 -14.05 -30.69
N SER A 78 17.55 -12.88 -30.56
CA SER A 78 18.98 -12.67 -30.30
C SER A 78 19.41 -12.89 -28.84
N SER A 79 18.48 -12.79 -27.88
CA SER A 79 18.74 -12.92 -26.44
C SER A 79 18.97 -14.34 -25.93
N GLY A 80 18.45 -15.35 -26.65
CA GLY A 80 18.43 -16.75 -26.20
C GLY A 80 17.39 -17.03 -25.09
N LEU A 81 17.04 -18.29 -24.90
CA LEU A 81 16.10 -18.70 -23.84
C LEU A 81 16.79 -18.61 -22.46
N SER A 82 16.16 -17.92 -21.51
CA SER A 82 16.66 -17.89 -20.13
C SER A 82 16.52 -19.29 -19.50
N LYS A 83 17.55 -19.74 -18.76
CA LYS A 83 17.58 -21.10 -18.18
C LYS A 83 16.48 -21.41 -17.16
N GLY A 84 15.74 -20.39 -16.69
CA GLY A 84 14.64 -20.54 -15.75
C GLY A 84 13.24 -20.47 -16.38
N GLY A 85 13.10 -19.87 -17.57
CA GLY A 85 11.80 -19.61 -18.21
C GLY A 85 11.28 -20.73 -19.12
N PHE A 86 12.03 -21.83 -19.27
CA PHE A 86 11.67 -22.92 -20.18
C PHE A 86 11.86 -24.29 -19.49
N GLN A 87 10.77 -24.92 -19.04
CA GLN A 87 10.81 -26.30 -18.56
C GLN A 87 10.90 -27.26 -19.74
N ASN A 88 12.12 -27.40 -20.29
CA ASN A 88 12.41 -28.45 -21.26
C ASN A 88 12.31 -29.83 -20.58
N TYR A 89 11.62 -30.77 -21.23
CA TYR A 89 11.34 -32.14 -20.77
C TYR A 89 12.58 -32.97 -20.36
N GLN A 90 13.80 -32.51 -20.67
CA GLN A 90 15.06 -33.20 -20.38
C GLN A 90 15.35 -33.47 -18.87
N ASN A 91 14.63 -32.85 -17.92
CA ASN A 91 14.91 -33.02 -16.47
C ASN A 91 13.68 -33.28 -15.57
N ALA A 92 12.51 -33.64 -16.13
CA ALA A 92 11.30 -33.91 -15.35
C ALA A 92 11.46 -35.15 -14.46
N THR A 93 11.81 -34.93 -13.18
CA THR A 93 12.07 -35.97 -12.16
C THR A 93 11.01 -36.00 -11.06
N ARG A 94 9.84 -35.39 -11.30
CA ARG A 94 8.64 -35.55 -10.48
C ARG A 94 7.56 -36.22 -11.31
N GLN A 95 6.88 -37.18 -10.71
CA GLN A 95 5.65 -37.74 -11.27
C GLN A 95 4.60 -36.64 -11.25
N TRP A 96 4.36 -36.03 -12.41
CA TRP A 96 3.08 -35.42 -12.73
C TRP A 96 2.27 -36.46 -13.51
N GLU A 97 0.96 -36.51 -13.24
CA GLU A 97 0.10 -37.50 -13.87
C GLU A 97 -0.14 -37.08 -15.34
N LEU A 98 0.25 -37.97 -16.25
CA LEU A 98 0.29 -37.77 -17.71
C LEU A 98 -1.08 -38.05 -18.37
N ASP A 99 -2.09 -38.28 -17.55
CA ASP A 99 -3.52 -38.42 -17.87
C ASP A 99 -4.22 -37.07 -18.08
N GLN A 100 -3.55 -35.95 -17.79
CA GLN A 100 -4.01 -34.58 -18.05
C GLN A 100 -3.54 -34.03 -19.42
N ILE A 101 -3.37 -34.91 -20.42
CA ILE A 101 -3.01 -34.53 -21.80
C ILE A 101 -4.20 -34.83 -22.73
N ASP A 102 -4.61 -33.82 -23.50
CA ASP A 102 -5.80 -33.85 -24.35
C ASP A 102 -5.62 -34.79 -25.58
N PRO A 103 -6.69 -35.46 -26.08
CA PRO A 103 -6.56 -36.81 -26.61
C PRO A 103 -6.10 -36.96 -28.07
N ALA A 104 -6.09 -35.91 -28.89
CA ALA A 104 -5.63 -36.00 -30.28
C ALA A 104 -4.28 -35.30 -30.50
N VAL A 105 -3.22 -36.10 -30.61
CA VAL A 105 -2.01 -35.67 -31.32
C VAL A 105 -1.98 -36.32 -32.70
N VAL A 106 -2.11 -35.47 -33.73
CA VAL A 106 -1.95 -35.81 -35.14
C VAL A 106 -0.62 -35.22 -35.61
N SER A 107 0.32 -36.07 -36.07
CA SER A 107 1.59 -35.60 -36.62
C SER A 107 1.93 -36.29 -37.94
N GLU A 108 2.43 -35.51 -38.91
CA GLU A 108 2.90 -36.04 -40.19
C GLU A 108 4.20 -36.86 -40.03
N THR A 109 4.99 -36.62 -38.96
CA THR A 109 6.24 -37.35 -38.67
C THR A 109 6.59 -37.32 -37.17
N ILE A 110 7.00 -38.45 -36.57
CA ILE A 110 7.82 -38.43 -35.34
C ILE A 110 9.28 -38.62 -35.71
N THR A 111 10.15 -37.73 -35.20
CA THR A 111 11.61 -37.91 -35.22
C THR A 111 12.22 -37.47 -33.89
N GLY A 112 13.28 -38.15 -33.46
CA GLY A 112 14.00 -37.82 -32.22
C GLY A 112 13.69 -38.78 -31.07
N SER A 113 14.74 -39.23 -30.38
CA SER A 113 14.65 -40.30 -29.38
C SER A 113 13.69 -40.01 -28.23
N ASP A 114 13.60 -38.76 -27.81
CA ASP A 114 12.79 -38.38 -26.64
C ASP A 114 11.30 -38.27 -26.96
N ILE A 115 10.93 -37.86 -28.19
CA ILE A 115 9.54 -37.91 -28.66
C ILE A 115 9.09 -39.37 -28.84
N ILE A 116 9.94 -40.23 -29.40
CA ILE A 116 9.65 -41.67 -29.52
C ILE A 116 9.44 -42.30 -28.13
N ARG A 117 10.26 -41.95 -27.13
CA ARG A 117 10.09 -42.36 -25.73
C ARG A 117 8.78 -41.87 -25.13
N LEU A 118 8.38 -40.62 -25.40
CA LEU A 118 7.12 -40.05 -24.90
C LEU A 118 5.90 -40.83 -25.41
N TYR A 119 5.83 -41.10 -26.71
CA TYR A 119 4.73 -41.88 -27.31
C TYR A 119 4.73 -43.36 -26.86
N ALA A 120 5.90 -43.90 -26.52
CA ALA A 120 6.06 -45.26 -26.01
C ALA A 120 5.78 -45.38 -24.48
N ASN A 121 5.76 -44.27 -23.75
CA ASN A 121 5.61 -44.28 -22.30
C ASN A 121 4.22 -44.81 -21.89
N ALA A 122 4.20 -45.81 -21.01
CA ALA A 122 2.99 -46.47 -20.52
C ALA A 122 1.99 -45.51 -19.84
N THR A 123 2.47 -44.39 -19.27
CA THR A 123 1.61 -43.38 -18.60
C THR A 123 1.19 -42.23 -19.50
N SER A 124 1.87 -41.99 -20.62
CA SER A 124 1.41 -41.05 -21.65
C SER A 124 0.19 -41.63 -22.37
N PHE A 125 -0.70 -40.77 -22.88
CA PHE A 125 -1.86 -41.18 -23.68
C PHE A 125 -2.75 -42.22 -22.96
N LYS A 126 -3.14 -41.92 -21.71
CA LYS A 126 -4.14 -42.67 -20.96
C LYS A 126 -5.23 -41.75 -20.45
N TYR A 127 -6.46 -42.25 -20.48
CA TYR A 127 -7.63 -41.56 -19.98
C TYR A 127 -7.87 -41.86 -18.49
N MET A 128 -8.57 -40.98 -17.77
CA MET A 128 -9.06 -41.30 -16.42
C MET A 128 -9.95 -42.56 -16.49
N ASN A 129 -9.72 -43.53 -15.60
CA ASN A 129 -10.23 -44.92 -15.65
C ASN A 129 -9.40 -45.94 -16.47
N GLY A 130 -8.29 -45.53 -17.08
CA GLY A 130 -7.23 -46.45 -17.50
C GLY A 130 -7.35 -47.02 -18.93
N GLU A 131 -8.20 -46.45 -19.76
CA GLU A 131 -8.23 -46.72 -21.21
C GLU A 131 -7.03 -46.05 -21.91
N ASP A 132 -6.53 -46.67 -22.98
CA ASP A 132 -5.40 -46.16 -23.77
C ASP A 132 -5.91 -45.26 -24.90
N LEU A 133 -5.41 -44.03 -24.96
CA LEU A 133 -5.69 -43.11 -26.07
C LEU A 133 -4.85 -43.47 -27.29
N HIS A 134 -5.42 -43.25 -28.47
CA HIS A 134 -4.79 -43.55 -29.76
C HIS A 134 -4.29 -42.29 -30.47
N TYR A 135 -3.20 -42.42 -31.23
CA TYR A 135 -2.59 -41.31 -31.95
C TYR A 135 -2.34 -41.62 -33.43
N TYR A 136 -2.28 -40.58 -34.25
CA TYR A 136 -2.14 -40.68 -35.70
C TYR A 136 -0.74 -40.25 -36.16
N LEU A 137 -0.05 -41.10 -36.96
CA LEU A 137 1.28 -40.81 -37.50
C LEU A 137 1.39 -41.08 -39.01
N GLY A 138 1.66 -40.03 -39.79
CA GLY A 138 1.80 -40.14 -41.26
C GLY A 138 3.04 -40.92 -41.68
N ASN A 139 4.16 -40.73 -40.97
CA ASN A 139 5.41 -41.46 -41.16
C ASN A 139 5.88 -42.04 -39.83
N LEU A 140 6.00 -43.37 -39.78
CA LEU A 140 6.51 -44.07 -38.59
C LEU A 140 8.03 -43.91 -38.45
N PRO A 141 8.56 -43.81 -37.21
CA PRO A 141 10.00 -43.83 -36.98
C PRO A 141 10.63 -45.08 -37.59
N THR A 142 11.82 -44.94 -38.19
CA THR A 142 12.53 -46.11 -38.72
C THR A 142 12.88 -47.09 -37.60
N GLU A 143 13.04 -48.37 -37.92
CA GLU A 143 13.41 -49.38 -36.93
C GLU A 143 14.72 -49.01 -36.19
N LYS A 144 15.65 -48.33 -36.87
CA LYS A 144 16.86 -47.78 -36.25
C LYS A 144 16.54 -46.70 -35.22
N GLU A 145 15.73 -45.70 -35.57
CA GLU A 145 15.35 -44.63 -34.65
C GLU A 145 14.56 -45.17 -33.45
N MET A 146 13.66 -46.14 -33.67
CA MET A 146 12.93 -46.83 -32.60
C MET A 146 13.87 -47.60 -31.65
N ASN A 147 14.87 -48.29 -32.20
CA ASN A 147 15.89 -49.01 -31.41
C ASN A 147 16.82 -48.04 -30.64
N ASP A 148 17.30 -46.98 -31.30
CA ASP A 148 18.18 -45.97 -30.70
C ASP A 148 17.43 -45.17 -29.61
N ALA A 149 16.12 -44.93 -29.79
CA ALA A 149 15.27 -44.29 -28.80
C ALA A 149 15.02 -45.19 -27.59
N LEU A 150 14.49 -46.39 -27.82
CA LEU A 150 14.04 -47.29 -26.75
C LEU A 150 15.14 -48.25 -26.26
N GLN A 151 16.41 -48.01 -26.59
CA GLN A 151 17.56 -48.85 -26.22
C GLN A 151 17.60 -49.22 -24.73
N TYR A 152 17.20 -48.29 -23.86
CA TYR A 152 17.17 -48.46 -22.40
C TYR A 152 15.77 -48.79 -21.84
N TYR A 153 14.76 -48.85 -22.70
CA TYR A 153 13.34 -49.03 -22.34
C TYR A 153 12.59 -49.95 -23.33
N PRO A 154 13.08 -51.18 -23.59
CA PRO A 154 12.56 -52.04 -24.65
C PRO A 154 11.07 -52.39 -24.48
N ASP A 155 10.61 -52.54 -23.24
CA ASP A 155 9.23 -52.91 -22.88
C ASP A 155 8.21 -51.82 -23.25
N LEU A 156 8.65 -50.59 -23.50
CA LEU A 156 7.77 -49.49 -23.92
C LEU A 156 7.35 -49.57 -25.40
N ARG A 157 8.06 -50.36 -26.22
CA ARG A 157 7.81 -50.47 -27.67
C ARG A 157 6.43 -51.04 -28.01
N GLU A 158 5.90 -51.91 -27.15
CA GLU A 158 4.57 -52.48 -27.32
C GLU A 158 3.48 -51.41 -27.13
N ASN A 159 3.62 -50.52 -26.14
CA ASN A 159 2.69 -49.39 -25.93
C ASN A 159 2.65 -48.47 -27.15
N PHE A 160 3.82 -48.17 -27.75
CA PHE A 160 3.89 -47.36 -28.96
C PHE A 160 3.10 -47.98 -30.10
N THR A 161 3.23 -49.30 -30.28
CA THR A 161 2.58 -50.02 -31.39
C THR A 161 1.08 -50.22 -31.13
N LYS A 162 0.69 -50.40 -29.87
CA LYS A 162 -0.71 -50.59 -29.43
C LYS A 162 -1.56 -49.33 -29.63
N ARG A 163 -0.99 -48.15 -29.43
CA ARG A 163 -1.71 -46.86 -29.47
C ARG A 163 -1.73 -46.19 -30.84
N LEU A 164 -0.92 -46.66 -31.78
CA LEU A 164 -0.91 -46.16 -33.16
C LEU A 164 -2.22 -46.50 -33.91
N TYR A 165 -2.85 -45.51 -34.54
CA TYR A 165 -3.81 -45.73 -35.62
C TYR A 165 -3.10 -46.26 -36.87
N ASN A 166 -3.49 -47.44 -37.37
CA ASN A 166 -2.82 -48.18 -38.44
C ASN A 166 -3.13 -47.71 -39.88
N ASP A 167 -3.73 -46.54 -40.07
CA ASP A 167 -4.23 -46.08 -41.38
C ASP A 167 -3.51 -44.79 -41.87
N THR A 168 -3.90 -44.19 -43.00
CA THR A 168 -3.22 -42.97 -43.52
C THR A 168 -3.90 -41.65 -43.10
N LEU A 169 -3.17 -40.53 -43.08
CA LEU A 169 -3.78 -39.20 -42.81
C LEU A 169 -4.74 -38.80 -43.95
N GLU A 170 -4.57 -39.41 -45.13
CA GLU A 170 -5.49 -39.35 -46.26
C GLU A 170 -6.77 -40.19 -46.07
N SER A 171 -6.76 -41.19 -45.16
CA SER A 171 -7.93 -42.00 -44.81
C SER A 171 -8.65 -41.51 -43.56
N PHE A 172 -7.96 -40.74 -42.70
CA PHE A 172 -8.61 -39.97 -41.63
C PHE A 172 -9.79 -39.21 -42.25
N PRO A 173 -11.01 -39.26 -41.68
CA PRO A 173 -12.18 -38.76 -42.37
C PRO A 173 -11.99 -37.32 -42.81
N SER A 174 -11.80 -37.14 -44.12
CA SER A 174 -12.13 -35.86 -44.72
C SER A 174 -13.60 -35.63 -44.37
N PHE A 175 -13.90 -34.52 -43.68
CA PHE A 175 -15.27 -34.02 -43.60
C PHE A 175 -15.83 -34.07 -45.00
N THR A 176 -16.78 -34.99 -45.21
CA THR A 176 -17.36 -35.26 -46.51
C THR A 176 -17.79 -33.92 -47.09
N ASP A 177 -17.54 -33.66 -48.37
CA ASP A 177 -17.98 -32.38 -48.92
C ASP A 177 -19.51 -32.39 -48.95
N ASN A 178 -20.10 -31.78 -47.92
CA ASN A 178 -21.50 -32.00 -47.55
C ASN A 178 -22.49 -31.35 -48.53
N GLY A 179 -22.00 -30.80 -49.65
CA GLY A 179 -22.80 -30.37 -50.79
C GLY A 179 -23.76 -29.21 -50.52
N ILE A 180 -23.57 -28.48 -49.42
CA ILE A 180 -24.42 -27.35 -49.03
C ILE A 180 -24.32 -26.27 -50.10
N THR A 181 -25.44 -25.97 -50.75
CA THR A 181 -25.52 -24.97 -51.83
C THR A 181 -26.60 -23.91 -51.60
N ASN A 182 -27.38 -24.03 -50.52
CA ASN A 182 -28.31 -23.00 -50.06
C ASN A 182 -28.58 -23.09 -48.55
N PHE A 183 -29.16 -22.03 -48.02
CA PHE A 183 -29.45 -21.81 -46.60
C PHE A 183 -30.38 -22.85 -45.96
N SER A 184 -31.41 -23.31 -46.66
CA SER A 184 -32.39 -24.27 -46.11
C SER A 184 -31.80 -25.66 -45.77
N GLN A 185 -30.60 -25.95 -46.27
CA GLN A 185 -29.89 -27.19 -45.99
C GLN A 185 -29.05 -27.10 -44.70
N VAL A 186 -28.73 -25.89 -44.20
CA VAL A 186 -27.73 -25.67 -43.13
C VAL A 186 -28.14 -26.34 -41.82
N THR A 187 -29.36 -26.10 -41.32
CA THR A 187 -29.83 -26.68 -40.04
C THR A 187 -29.86 -28.21 -40.08
N GLY A 188 -30.41 -28.80 -41.16
CA GLY A 188 -30.43 -30.25 -41.36
C GLY A 188 -29.03 -30.84 -41.59
N ASN A 189 -28.08 -30.06 -42.12
CA ASN A 189 -26.69 -30.49 -42.28
C ASN A 189 -25.99 -30.54 -40.92
N ILE A 190 -26.09 -29.48 -40.13
CA ILE A 190 -25.54 -29.40 -38.78
C ILE A 190 -26.08 -30.55 -37.92
N GLN A 191 -27.37 -30.89 -38.04
CA GLN A 191 -27.97 -32.07 -37.40
C GLN A 191 -27.35 -33.37 -37.91
N ASN A 192 -27.50 -33.72 -39.20
CA ASN A 192 -27.05 -35.00 -39.75
C ASN A 192 -25.52 -35.22 -39.66
N VAL A 193 -24.71 -34.18 -39.76
CA VAL A 193 -23.24 -34.27 -39.71
C VAL A 193 -22.76 -34.40 -38.27
N SER A 194 -23.37 -33.69 -37.33
CA SER A 194 -23.04 -33.89 -35.90
C SER A 194 -23.48 -35.28 -35.42
N ASP A 195 -24.63 -35.78 -35.89
CA ASP A 195 -25.04 -37.18 -35.67
C ASP A 195 -24.09 -38.18 -36.34
N TYR A 196 -23.55 -37.88 -37.54
CA TYR A 196 -22.53 -38.72 -38.20
C TYR A 196 -21.22 -38.78 -37.38
N TYR A 197 -20.68 -37.64 -36.96
CA TYR A 197 -19.46 -37.61 -36.14
C TYR A 197 -19.68 -38.20 -34.74
N ALA A 198 -20.86 -38.04 -34.16
CA ALA A 198 -21.23 -38.74 -32.94
C ALA A 198 -21.38 -40.26 -33.15
N SER A 199 -21.84 -40.71 -34.32
CA SER A 199 -21.92 -42.15 -34.66
C SER A 199 -20.55 -42.84 -34.82
N LEU A 200 -19.47 -42.07 -34.99
CA LEU A 200 -18.10 -42.57 -34.88
C LEU A 200 -17.70 -42.88 -33.42
N THR A 201 -18.50 -42.42 -32.44
CA THR A 201 -18.23 -42.59 -31.00
C THR A 201 -19.16 -43.58 -30.29
N ASP A 202 -20.36 -43.85 -30.82
CA ASP A 202 -21.29 -44.89 -30.31
C ASP A 202 -21.30 -46.16 -31.19
N SER A 203 -20.70 -47.22 -30.67
CA SER A 203 -20.69 -48.56 -31.30
C SER A 203 -22.07 -49.20 -31.52
N ASN A 204 -23.14 -48.68 -30.89
CA ASN A 204 -24.52 -49.15 -31.01
C ASN A 204 -25.46 -48.19 -31.76
N GLN A 205 -24.99 -47.00 -32.19
CA GLN A 205 -25.79 -45.98 -32.91
C GLN A 205 -27.15 -45.64 -32.26
N SER A 206 -27.16 -45.55 -30.94
CA SER A 206 -28.35 -45.50 -30.09
C SER A 206 -28.67 -44.12 -29.53
N VAL A 207 -27.68 -43.24 -29.41
CA VAL A 207 -27.84 -41.86 -28.93
C VAL A 207 -27.80 -40.90 -30.11
N VAL A 208 -28.85 -40.06 -30.23
CA VAL A 208 -28.90 -38.94 -31.18
C VAL A 208 -28.31 -37.74 -30.46
N HIS A 209 -27.13 -37.28 -30.87
CA HIS A 209 -26.38 -36.27 -30.11
C HIS A 209 -26.70 -34.83 -30.53
N ASN A 210 -27.52 -34.61 -31.56
CA ASN A 210 -27.99 -33.27 -31.94
C ASN A 210 -29.44 -32.96 -31.52
N SER A 211 -29.91 -33.52 -30.41
CA SER A 211 -31.22 -33.20 -29.84
C SER A 211 -31.26 -31.87 -29.07
N ALA A 212 -30.12 -31.25 -28.74
CA ALA A 212 -30.06 -29.94 -28.09
C ALA A 212 -30.24 -28.73 -29.05
N VAL A 213 -29.82 -28.82 -30.33
CA VAL A 213 -29.96 -27.70 -31.28
C VAL A 213 -31.39 -27.61 -31.81
N GLN A 214 -31.98 -26.42 -31.68
CA GLN A 214 -33.30 -26.06 -32.20
C GLN A 214 -33.21 -25.65 -33.67
N SER A 215 -32.28 -24.74 -34.00
CA SER A 215 -32.01 -24.26 -35.36
C SER A 215 -30.60 -23.68 -35.46
N ALA A 216 -30.06 -23.55 -36.68
CA ALA A 216 -28.77 -22.92 -36.91
C ALA A 216 -28.65 -22.33 -38.32
N GLU A 217 -27.97 -21.18 -38.41
CA GLU A 217 -27.80 -20.33 -39.60
C GLU A 217 -26.32 -19.96 -39.79
N VAL A 218 -25.89 -19.86 -41.06
CA VAL A 218 -24.59 -19.30 -41.46
C VAL A 218 -24.83 -18.31 -42.60
N ASN A 219 -24.12 -17.19 -42.63
CA ASN A 219 -24.35 -16.08 -43.56
C ASN A 219 -23.89 -16.32 -45.02
N THR A 220 -24.17 -17.50 -45.58
CA THR A 220 -23.73 -17.93 -46.92
C THR A 220 -24.37 -17.14 -48.07
N GLU A 221 -25.58 -16.61 -47.89
CA GLU A 221 -26.34 -15.95 -48.97
C GLU A 221 -26.17 -14.42 -49.03
N LYS A 222 -25.49 -13.80 -48.04
CA LYS A 222 -25.39 -12.34 -47.91
C LYS A 222 -24.07 -11.92 -47.24
N LYS A 223 -23.38 -10.94 -47.82
CA LYS A 223 -22.25 -10.26 -47.16
C LYS A 223 -22.72 -9.57 -45.88
N VAL A 224 -22.23 -10.02 -44.73
CA VAL A 224 -22.25 -9.26 -43.46
C VAL A 224 -21.00 -8.39 -43.42
N VAL A 225 -21.12 -7.16 -42.90
CA VAL A 225 -20.03 -6.16 -42.83
C VAL A 225 -20.05 -5.53 -41.44
N ASN A 226 -18.90 -5.45 -40.80
CA ASN A 226 -18.71 -4.75 -39.54
C ASN A 226 -18.75 -3.22 -39.78
N PRO A 227 -19.67 -2.46 -39.16
CA PRO A 227 -19.82 -1.02 -39.39
C PRO A 227 -18.73 -0.17 -38.70
N ASN A 228 -17.99 -0.73 -37.73
CA ASN A 228 -16.90 -0.04 -37.04
C ASN A 228 -15.54 -0.18 -37.77
N ASP A 229 -15.40 -1.11 -38.71
CA ASP A 229 -14.21 -1.22 -39.57
C ASP A 229 -14.27 -0.18 -40.71
N TRP A 230 -13.24 0.67 -40.78
CA TRP A 230 -13.09 1.65 -41.87
C TRP A 230 -12.81 1.02 -43.25
N GLY A 231 -12.52 -0.28 -43.31
CA GLY A 231 -12.31 -1.06 -44.53
C GLY A 231 -13.57 -1.62 -45.20
N GLY A 232 -14.71 -1.71 -44.49
CA GLY A 232 -15.94 -2.32 -45.02
C GLY A 232 -15.80 -3.81 -45.37
N GLN A 233 -14.98 -4.53 -44.62
CA GLN A 233 -14.63 -5.94 -44.83
C GLN A 233 -15.81 -6.88 -44.52
N SER A 234 -15.72 -8.16 -44.90
CA SER A 234 -16.78 -9.13 -44.59
C SER A 234 -16.55 -9.87 -43.29
N SER A 235 -17.64 -10.33 -42.68
CA SER A 235 -17.64 -11.20 -41.51
C SER A 235 -18.27 -12.55 -41.87
N ILE A 236 -17.79 -13.66 -41.29
CA ILE A 236 -18.48 -14.94 -41.24
C ILE A 236 -19.30 -14.94 -39.93
N GLN A 237 -20.60 -15.21 -40.03
CA GLN A 237 -21.49 -15.26 -38.87
C GLN A 237 -22.16 -16.62 -38.79
N ILE A 238 -22.12 -17.22 -37.60
CA ILE A 238 -22.67 -18.54 -37.26
C ILE A 238 -23.63 -18.32 -36.08
N ASN A 239 -24.92 -18.60 -36.26
CA ASN A 239 -25.92 -18.46 -35.22
C ASN A 239 -26.55 -19.83 -34.92
N ILE A 240 -26.68 -20.21 -33.66
CA ILE A 240 -27.14 -21.54 -33.21
C ILE A 240 -28.14 -21.34 -32.08
N ALA A 241 -29.42 -21.65 -32.29
CA ALA A 241 -30.40 -21.70 -31.21
C ALA A 241 -30.39 -23.08 -30.55
N LEU A 242 -30.28 -23.09 -29.24
CA LEU A 242 -30.49 -24.27 -28.40
C LEU A 242 -31.96 -24.36 -28.01
N LYS A 243 -32.44 -25.57 -27.69
CA LYS A 243 -33.80 -25.76 -27.19
C LYS A 243 -33.84 -25.35 -25.72
N LYS A 244 -34.68 -24.36 -25.38
CA LYS A 244 -34.88 -23.91 -23.99
C LYS A 244 -35.13 -25.09 -23.05
N GLY A 245 -34.40 -25.13 -21.93
CA GLY A 245 -34.55 -26.15 -20.90
C GLY A 245 -34.18 -27.58 -21.32
N THR A 246 -33.43 -27.77 -22.43
CA THR A 246 -32.75 -29.06 -22.65
C THR A 246 -31.64 -29.24 -21.62
N THR A 247 -31.27 -30.50 -21.35
CA THR A 247 -30.10 -30.88 -20.56
C THR A 247 -29.06 -31.65 -21.39
N GLU A 248 -29.28 -31.70 -22.71
CA GLU A 248 -28.43 -32.44 -23.65
C GLU A 248 -27.31 -31.53 -24.18
N GLN A 249 -26.14 -32.11 -24.47
CA GLN A 249 -25.05 -31.38 -25.09
C GLN A 249 -25.38 -31.06 -26.55
N ALA A 250 -25.10 -29.82 -26.98
CA ALA A 250 -25.17 -29.46 -28.39
C ALA A 250 -23.82 -29.71 -29.08
N VAL A 251 -23.87 -30.30 -30.27
CA VAL A 251 -22.73 -30.42 -31.17
C VAL A 251 -23.11 -29.79 -32.50
N ALA A 252 -22.26 -28.92 -33.01
CA ALA A 252 -22.41 -28.25 -34.29
C ALA A 252 -21.13 -28.39 -35.12
N ILE A 253 -21.29 -28.62 -36.42
CA ILE A 253 -20.18 -28.75 -37.36
C ILE A 253 -20.49 -27.85 -38.56
N VAL A 254 -19.70 -26.81 -38.74
CA VAL A 254 -19.89 -25.79 -39.77
C VAL A 254 -18.75 -25.86 -40.78
N ASN A 255 -19.10 -25.97 -42.06
CA ASN A 255 -18.14 -25.99 -43.16
C ASN A 255 -18.10 -24.61 -43.81
N VAL A 256 -16.94 -23.95 -43.79
CA VAL A 256 -16.72 -22.62 -44.36
C VAL A 256 -15.84 -22.77 -45.61
N ASP A 257 -16.38 -22.37 -46.77
CA ASP A 257 -15.70 -22.50 -48.06
C ASP A 257 -15.27 -21.13 -48.60
N GLY A 258 -13.96 -20.94 -48.77
CA GLY A 258 -13.33 -19.75 -49.35
C GLY A 258 -13.59 -19.56 -50.84
N GLN A 259 -14.33 -20.46 -51.50
CA GLN A 259 -14.91 -20.21 -52.83
C GLN A 259 -16.14 -19.28 -52.79
N ILE A 260 -16.73 -19.02 -51.62
CA ILE A 260 -17.78 -18.01 -51.46
C ILE A 260 -17.13 -16.62 -51.39
N ASP A 261 -17.44 -15.73 -52.35
CA ASP A 261 -16.74 -14.44 -52.57
C ASP A 261 -16.60 -13.57 -51.30
N HIS A 262 -17.62 -13.52 -50.44
CA HIS A 262 -17.57 -12.76 -49.19
C HIS A 262 -16.94 -13.52 -48.02
N PHE A 263 -16.85 -14.85 -48.05
CA PHE A 263 -16.07 -15.60 -47.06
C PHE A 263 -14.59 -15.55 -47.39
N LYS A 264 -14.21 -15.65 -48.67
CA LYS A 264 -12.83 -15.58 -49.15
C LYS A 264 -12.02 -14.41 -48.59
N ASN A 265 -12.68 -13.27 -48.43
CA ASN A 265 -12.11 -12.00 -47.99
C ASN A 265 -12.64 -11.59 -46.60
N ALA A 266 -13.27 -12.51 -45.86
CA ALA A 266 -13.76 -12.23 -44.53
C ALA A 266 -12.59 -12.04 -43.56
N GLN A 267 -12.71 -11.04 -42.70
CA GLN A 267 -11.73 -10.71 -41.67
C GLN A 267 -12.33 -10.71 -40.25
N ASP A 268 -13.57 -11.15 -40.07
CA ASP A 268 -14.18 -11.38 -38.74
C ASP A 268 -14.94 -12.72 -38.73
N ILE A 269 -14.99 -13.39 -37.58
CA ILE A 269 -15.85 -14.55 -37.30
C ILE A 269 -16.61 -14.31 -35.99
N SER A 270 -17.94 -14.37 -36.06
CA SER A 270 -18.84 -14.27 -34.91
C SER A 270 -19.71 -15.53 -34.79
N ILE A 271 -19.68 -16.15 -33.62
CA ILE A 271 -20.43 -17.36 -33.27
C ILE A 271 -21.34 -17.04 -32.09
N ASN A 272 -22.65 -17.22 -32.29
CA ASN A 272 -23.67 -16.85 -31.32
C ASN A 272 -24.54 -18.07 -31.01
N TYR A 273 -24.42 -18.61 -29.80
CA TYR A 273 -25.38 -19.59 -29.28
C TYR A 273 -26.49 -18.84 -28.54
N THR A 274 -27.75 -19.22 -28.71
CA THR A 274 -28.87 -18.63 -27.98
C THR A 274 -29.65 -19.68 -27.21
N ASN A 275 -30.38 -19.25 -26.18
CA ASN A 275 -31.08 -20.11 -25.22
C ASN A 275 -30.17 -21.06 -24.42
N TYR A 276 -28.89 -20.70 -24.24
CA TYR A 276 -27.98 -21.47 -23.39
C TYR A 276 -28.27 -21.23 -21.91
N ASP A 277 -28.14 -22.27 -21.09
CA ASP A 277 -28.29 -22.21 -19.64
C ASP A 277 -27.19 -23.07 -19.01
N PRO A 278 -26.18 -22.51 -18.33
CA PRO A 278 -25.06 -23.28 -17.78
C PRO A 278 -25.48 -24.19 -16.62
N ASP A 279 -26.60 -23.89 -15.96
CA ASP A 279 -27.06 -24.62 -14.78
C ASP A 279 -27.72 -25.93 -15.21
N THR A 280 -28.20 -26.02 -16.47
CA THR A 280 -28.88 -27.21 -17.00
C THR A 280 -28.23 -27.81 -18.24
N MET A 281 -27.47 -27.05 -19.03
CA MET A 281 -26.86 -27.51 -20.29
C MET A 281 -25.36 -27.73 -20.16
N LEU A 282 -24.88 -28.78 -20.81
CA LEU A 282 -23.44 -28.96 -21.04
C LEU A 282 -22.95 -27.95 -22.10
N PRO A 283 -21.71 -27.44 -21.99
CA PRO A 283 -21.12 -26.54 -22.97
C PRO A 283 -21.27 -27.07 -24.41
N PRO A 284 -21.81 -26.27 -25.35
CA PRO A 284 -21.91 -26.65 -26.74
C PRO A 284 -20.53 -26.75 -27.41
N TYR A 285 -20.38 -27.76 -28.25
CA TYR A 285 -19.22 -27.91 -29.14
C TYR A 285 -19.54 -27.35 -30.52
N LEU A 286 -18.70 -26.45 -31.02
CA LEU A 286 -18.66 -26.09 -32.44
C LEU A 286 -17.33 -26.48 -33.05
N PHE A 287 -17.39 -27.26 -34.13
CA PHE A 287 -16.28 -27.42 -35.07
C PHE A 287 -16.49 -26.50 -36.26
N ILE A 288 -15.47 -25.72 -36.61
CA ILE A 288 -15.46 -24.96 -37.85
C ILE A 288 -14.39 -25.53 -38.77
N ASN A 289 -14.83 -26.17 -39.85
CA ASN A 289 -13.97 -26.73 -40.89
C ASN A 289 -13.77 -25.70 -42.01
N TYR A 290 -12.53 -25.28 -42.24
CA TYR A 290 -12.18 -24.31 -43.30
C TYR A 290 -11.58 -25.00 -44.53
N LYS A 291 -12.04 -24.62 -45.73
CA LYS A 291 -11.52 -25.09 -47.02
C LYS A 291 -11.39 -23.96 -48.06
N HIS A 292 -10.43 -24.09 -48.98
CA HIS A 292 -10.20 -23.16 -50.11
C HIS A 292 -9.93 -21.68 -49.75
N PHE A 293 -9.33 -21.42 -48.58
CA PHE A 293 -8.84 -20.07 -48.24
C PHE A 293 -7.38 -19.92 -48.72
N PRO A 294 -6.99 -18.84 -49.41
CA PRO A 294 -5.60 -18.69 -49.86
C PRO A 294 -4.64 -18.50 -48.66
N THR A 295 -5.05 -17.71 -47.67
CA THR A 295 -4.44 -17.62 -46.34
C THR A 295 -5.55 -17.43 -45.31
N PHE A 296 -5.33 -17.84 -44.06
CA PHE A 296 -6.28 -17.60 -42.97
C PHE A 296 -5.61 -16.71 -41.91
N ASN A 297 -5.73 -15.40 -42.11
CA ASN A 297 -5.03 -14.38 -41.35
C ASN A 297 -6.04 -13.57 -40.51
N PHE A 298 -6.07 -13.83 -39.20
CA PHE A 298 -6.73 -12.96 -38.25
C PHE A 298 -5.84 -11.73 -37.98
N SER A 299 -5.66 -10.84 -38.96
CA SER A 299 -4.63 -9.78 -38.91
C SER A 299 -5.20 -8.36 -38.78
N GLY A 300 -4.58 -7.53 -37.94
CA GLY A 300 -4.94 -6.12 -37.82
C GLY A 300 -6.14 -5.90 -36.92
N SER A 301 -7.30 -5.58 -37.50
CA SER A 301 -8.55 -5.27 -36.79
C SER A 301 -9.57 -6.42 -36.79
N THR A 302 -9.13 -7.64 -37.12
CA THR A 302 -9.97 -8.85 -37.12
C THR A 302 -10.49 -9.22 -35.73
N PHE A 303 -11.75 -9.64 -35.63
CA PHE A 303 -12.32 -10.24 -34.43
C PHE A 303 -12.72 -11.70 -34.65
N PHE A 304 -12.27 -12.60 -33.76
CA PHE A 304 -12.90 -13.90 -33.52
C PHE A 304 -13.66 -13.85 -32.20
N HIS A 305 -14.94 -14.22 -32.22
CA HIS A 305 -15.81 -14.17 -31.05
C HIS A 305 -16.75 -15.38 -31.02
N ALA A 306 -16.89 -16.01 -29.86
CA ALA A 306 -17.82 -17.11 -29.62
C ALA A 306 -18.51 -16.92 -28.26
N THR A 307 -19.82 -16.66 -28.30
CA THR A 307 -20.60 -16.32 -27.10
C THR A 307 -21.95 -17.00 -27.09
N ALA A 308 -22.38 -17.42 -25.91
CA ALA A 308 -23.70 -17.93 -25.64
C ALA A 308 -24.55 -16.92 -24.85
N TYR A 309 -25.79 -16.77 -25.29
CA TYR A 309 -26.80 -15.88 -24.72
C TYR A 309 -27.87 -16.69 -23.99
N PRO A 310 -28.40 -16.18 -22.86
CA PRO A 310 -29.36 -16.87 -22.03
C PRO A 310 -30.72 -17.01 -22.73
N SER A 311 -31.61 -17.85 -22.22
CA SER A 311 -32.99 -17.91 -22.73
C SER A 311 -33.73 -16.60 -22.49
N LEU A 312 -34.44 -16.07 -23.50
CA LEU A 312 -35.32 -14.91 -23.31
C LEU A 312 -36.49 -15.25 -22.36
N PRO A 313 -37.05 -14.27 -21.63
CA PRO A 313 -38.15 -14.51 -20.69
C PRO A 313 -39.40 -15.11 -21.35
N GLY A 314 -39.95 -16.16 -20.73
CA GLY A 314 -41.17 -16.82 -21.22
C GLY A 314 -40.98 -17.51 -22.59
N GLU A 315 -41.99 -17.35 -23.46
CA GLU A 315 -42.05 -18.01 -24.78
C GLU A 315 -41.37 -17.20 -25.91
N GLU A 316 -40.63 -16.14 -25.59
CA GLU A 316 -39.92 -15.32 -26.60
C GLU A 316 -38.71 -16.07 -27.18
N GLU A 317 -38.49 -16.02 -28.49
CA GLU A 317 -37.39 -16.73 -29.17
C GLU A 317 -36.51 -15.75 -29.96
N TYR A 318 -35.25 -16.13 -30.19
CA TYR A 318 -34.32 -15.34 -31.00
C TYR A 318 -34.60 -15.52 -32.50
N GLU A 319 -34.73 -14.41 -33.25
CA GLU A 319 -34.95 -14.43 -34.70
C GLU A 319 -33.63 -14.34 -35.48
N PHE A 320 -33.35 -15.34 -36.34
CA PHE A 320 -32.16 -15.32 -37.21
C PHE A 320 -32.44 -14.83 -38.64
N GLU A 321 -33.68 -14.98 -39.14
CA GLU A 321 -34.01 -14.95 -40.59
C GLU A 321 -33.27 -13.90 -41.44
N GLY A 322 -32.53 -14.41 -42.44
CA GLY A 322 -32.01 -13.63 -43.56
C GLY A 322 -30.81 -12.73 -43.22
N ASN A 323 -30.07 -13.05 -42.16
CA ASN A 323 -29.05 -12.19 -41.58
C ASN A 323 -29.58 -10.75 -41.35
N ASN A 324 -30.83 -10.64 -40.89
CA ASN A 324 -31.30 -9.45 -40.19
C ASN A 324 -30.81 -9.46 -38.74
N GLY A 325 -30.50 -10.64 -38.21
CA GLY A 325 -29.87 -10.83 -36.90
C GLY A 325 -28.35 -10.64 -36.91
N VAL A 326 -27.86 -9.40 -36.99
CA VAL A 326 -26.42 -9.08 -36.98
C VAL A 326 -25.95 -8.66 -35.58
N PHE A 327 -25.13 -9.49 -34.94
CA PHE A 327 -24.40 -9.17 -33.70
C PHE A 327 -23.03 -8.53 -34.04
N PHE A 328 -23.01 -7.22 -34.28
CA PHE A 328 -21.80 -6.39 -34.25
C PHE A 328 -22.15 -4.96 -33.82
N GLU A 329 -21.36 -4.39 -32.91
CA GLU A 329 -21.58 -3.06 -32.31
C GLU A 329 -21.49 -1.92 -33.35
N GLY A 330 -22.14 -0.77 -33.08
CA GLY A 330 -21.85 0.47 -33.81
C GLY A 330 -23.03 1.26 -34.37
N LYS A 331 -23.75 1.98 -33.50
CA LYS A 331 -24.42 3.27 -33.76
C LYS A 331 -25.00 3.51 -35.17
N TYR A 332 -26.23 3.05 -35.44
CA TYR A 332 -27.35 3.80 -36.06
C TYR A 332 -28.56 2.85 -36.27
N SER A 333 -29.47 2.83 -35.30
CA SER A 333 -30.75 2.13 -35.44
C SER A 333 -31.74 2.91 -36.33
N ASP A 334 -32.49 2.23 -37.20
CA ASP A 334 -33.89 2.57 -37.47
C ASP A 334 -34.62 1.51 -38.34
N LYS A 335 -35.51 0.74 -37.67
CA LYS A 335 -36.64 -0.11 -38.17
C LYS A 335 -36.42 -1.63 -38.27
N ALA A 336 -37.53 -2.35 -38.02
CA ALA A 336 -37.60 -3.74 -37.53
C ALA A 336 -37.01 -3.91 -36.11
N VAL A 337 -37.25 -5.06 -35.47
CA VAL A 337 -36.60 -5.48 -34.20
C VAL A 337 -35.68 -6.65 -34.53
N PRO A 338 -34.42 -6.40 -34.90
CA PRO A 338 -33.49 -7.43 -35.35
C PRO A 338 -32.50 -7.75 -34.22
N LEU A 339 -31.61 -8.75 -34.38
CA LEU A 339 -30.44 -8.85 -33.47
C LEU A 339 -29.47 -7.66 -33.62
N ILE A 340 -29.76 -6.72 -34.54
CA ILE A 340 -29.22 -5.34 -34.56
C ILE A 340 -29.75 -4.58 -33.35
N LYS A 341 -29.19 -4.93 -32.18
CA LYS A 341 -28.97 -4.08 -31.02
C LYS A 341 -28.22 -4.88 -29.95
N SER A 342 -27.02 -5.31 -30.32
CA SER A 342 -25.94 -5.59 -29.37
C SER A 342 -25.04 -4.36 -29.28
N ASP A 343 -25.59 -3.26 -28.76
CA ASP A 343 -24.85 -2.53 -27.75
C ASP A 343 -25.13 -3.20 -26.39
N SER A 344 -24.27 -2.98 -25.40
CA SER A 344 -24.49 -3.39 -24.02
C SER A 344 -25.63 -2.61 -23.32
N HIS A 345 -26.68 -2.21 -24.05
CA HIS A 345 -27.78 -1.37 -23.58
C HIS A 345 -29.18 -1.95 -23.92
N THR A 346 -29.24 -3.13 -24.55
CA THR A 346 -30.47 -3.64 -25.18
C THR A 346 -30.83 -5.07 -24.78
N ILE A 347 -29.84 -5.91 -24.51
CA ILE A 347 -30.01 -6.99 -23.52
C ILE A 347 -30.26 -6.31 -22.15
N SER A 348 -31.11 -6.85 -21.28
CA SER A 348 -31.25 -6.31 -19.92
C SER A 348 -29.95 -6.55 -19.13
N ASP A 349 -29.63 -5.68 -18.16
CA ASP A 349 -28.40 -5.85 -17.36
C ASP A 349 -28.35 -7.25 -16.71
N GLU A 350 -29.48 -7.70 -16.17
CA GLU A 350 -29.69 -9.06 -15.62
C GLU A 350 -29.36 -10.24 -16.57
N LEU A 351 -29.40 -10.01 -17.89
CA LEU A 351 -29.07 -11.02 -18.91
C LEU A 351 -27.66 -10.84 -19.49
N LYS A 352 -26.99 -9.69 -19.29
CA LYS A 352 -25.58 -9.47 -19.70
C LYS A 352 -24.63 -10.22 -18.77
N ASP A 353 -24.90 -10.14 -17.47
CA ASP A 353 -24.19 -10.88 -16.42
C ASP A 353 -24.29 -12.40 -16.62
N LYS A 354 -25.25 -12.83 -17.45
CA LYS A 354 -25.52 -14.21 -17.89
C LYS A 354 -25.17 -14.41 -19.38
N THR A 355 -24.12 -13.75 -19.89
CA THR A 355 -23.54 -14.08 -21.20
C THR A 355 -22.22 -14.84 -21.04
N TYR A 356 -22.04 -15.90 -21.83
CA TYR A 356 -20.99 -16.91 -21.63
C TYR A 356 -20.01 -16.88 -22.80
N LYS A 357 -18.71 -16.73 -22.55
CA LYS A 357 -17.68 -17.00 -23.58
C LYS A 357 -17.64 -18.51 -23.83
N MET A 358 -17.63 -18.94 -25.08
CA MET A 358 -17.64 -20.35 -25.46
C MET A 358 -16.34 -20.78 -26.12
N ALA A 359 -15.85 -21.98 -25.78
CA ALA A 359 -14.79 -22.61 -26.57
C ALA A 359 -15.32 -23.02 -27.96
N THR A 360 -14.44 -22.98 -28.94
CA THR A 360 -14.69 -23.41 -30.32
C THR A 360 -13.50 -24.23 -30.81
N HIS A 361 -13.77 -25.30 -31.55
CA HIS A 361 -12.73 -26.07 -32.22
C HIS A 361 -12.59 -25.62 -33.67
N LEU A 362 -11.39 -25.12 -34.01
CA LEU A 362 -11.01 -24.72 -35.36
C LEU A 362 -10.31 -25.89 -36.04
N VAL A 363 -10.87 -26.38 -37.15
CA VAL A 363 -10.26 -27.47 -37.94
C VAL A 363 -9.92 -26.96 -39.34
N HIS A 364 -8.66 -27.11 -39.72
CA HIS A 364 -8.10 -26.61 -40.97
C HIS A 364 -7.50 -27.78 -41.77
N ASN A 365 -8.37 -28.50 -42.48
CA ASN A 365 -8.05 -29.81 -43.06
C ASN A 365 -7.90 -29.79 -44.60
N PHE A 366 -8.22 -28.66 -45.26
CA PHE A 366 -8.46 -28.62 -46.72
C PHE A 366 -7.90 -27.40 -47.47
N ASN A 367 -6.85 -26.76 -46.96
CA ASN A 367 -6.10 -25.78 -47.74
C ASN A 367 -4.88 -26.44 -48.39
N ASP A 368 -4.79 -26.29 -49.71
CA ASP A 368 -3.62 -26.66 -50.51
C ASP A 368 -2.73 -25.44 -50.86
N GLU A 369 -3.20 -24.22 -50.52
CA GLU A 369 -2.53 -22.93 -50.79
C GLU A 369 -1.90 -22.35 -49.51
N ASP A 370 -0.70 -21.77 -49.66
CA ASP A 370 0.23 -21.11 -48.72
C ASP A 370 0.55 -21.77 -47.36
N LYS A 371 -0.25 -22.73 -46.87
CA LYS A 371 0.00 -23.55 -45.67
C LYS A 371 0.26 -22.75 -44.37
N GLU A 372 -0.43 -21.64 -44.15
CA GLU A 372 -0.33 -20.87 -42.90
C GLU A 372 -1.70 -20.45 -42.32
N ILE A 373 -1.79 -20.49 -40.99
CA ILE A 373 -2.82 -19.86 -40.15
C ILE A 373 -2.14 -18.82 -39.27
N GLN A 374 -2.68 -17.60 -39.18
CA GLN A 374 -2.04 -16.51 -38.44
C GLN A 374 -3.03 -15.83 -37.48
N PHE A 375 -2.71 -15.79 -36.19
CA PHE A 375 -3.42 -15.03 -35.15
C PHE A 375 -2.62 -13.73 -34.87
N ARG A 376 -3.13 -12.60 -35.35
CA ARG A 376 -2.45 -11.29 -35.47
C ARG A 376 -3.40 -10.07 -35.30
N SER A 377 -4.44 -10.17 -34.48
CA SER A 377 -5.27 -9.04 -34.03
C SER A 377 -5.35 -9.00 -32.51
N ASN A 378 -4.96 -7.86 -31.91
CA ASN A 378 -4.99 -7.64 -30.46
C ASN A 378 -6.40 -7.70 -29.84
N ALA A 379 -7.44 -7.63 -30.69
CA ALA A 379 -8.83 -7.70 -30.27
C ALA A 379 -9.45 -9.11 -30.46
N SER A 380 -8.68 -10.09 -30.97
CA SER A 380 -9.10 -11.48 -31.08
C SER A 380 -8.65 -12.32 -29.88
N LEU A 381 -9.63 -12.90 -29.18
CA LEU A 381 -9.43 -13.95 -28.17
C LEU A 381 -10.05 -15.25 -28.70
N PHE A 382 -9.22 -16.19 -29.13
CA PHE A 382 -9.65 -17.54 -29.50
C PHE A 382 -9.57 -18.45 -28.27
N ILE A 383 -10.67 -19.13 -27.96
CA ILE A 383 -10.75 -20.12 -26.86
C ILE A 383 -11.11 -21.47 -27.47
N GLY A 384 -10.34 -22.51 -27.16
CA GLY A 384 -10.55 -23.89 -27.63
C GLY A 384 -9.37 -24.45 -28.43
N SER A 385 -9.64 -25.45 -29.27
CA SER A 385 -8.57 -26.21 -29.95
C SER A 385 -8.42 -25.83 -31.43
N VAL A 386 -7.18 -25.58 -31.89
CA VAL A 386 -6.82 -25.40 -33.30
C VAL A 386 -6.16 -26.67 -33.82
N LEU A 387 -6.74 -27.28 -34.86
CA LEU A 387 -6.22 -28.46 -35.54
C LEU A 387 -5.87 -28.12 -37.00
N ALA A 388 -4.58 -27.97 -37.28
CA ALA A 388 -4.00 -27.55 -38.56
C ALA A 388 -3.03 -28.62 -39.11
N PRO A 389 -3.49 -29.83 -39.45
CA PRO A 389 -2.63 -30.94 -39.89
C PRO A 389 -1.87 -30.66 -41.21
N ARG A 390 -2.27 -29.62 -41.97
CA ARG A 390 -1.70 -29.29 -43.28
C ARG A 390 -1.14 -27.86 -43.39
N ALA A 391 -1.05 -27.12 -42.29
CA ALA A 391 -0.58 -25.74 -42.24
C ALA A 391 0.30 -25.47 -41.00
N SER A 392 1.21 -24.50 -41.11
CA SER A 392 1.91 -23.89 -39.97
C SER A 392 0.98 -22.93 -39.22
N VAL A 393 1.22 -22.71 -37.93
CA VAL A 393 0.44 -21.76 -37.12
C VAL A 393 1.33 -20.66 -36.57
N ILE A 394 0.91 -19.40 -36.72
CA ILE A 394 1.62 -18.22 -36.20
C ILE A 394 0.74 -17.55 -35.13
N LEU A 395 1.31 -17.36 -33.95
CA LEU A 395 0.68 -16.77 -32.77
C LEU A 395 1.47 -15.51 -32.37
N ASP A 396 0.83 -14.33 -32.36
CA ASP A 396 1.46 -13.06 -31.95
C ASP A 396 0.76 -12.43 -30.73
N ASP A 397 1.43 -12.40 -29.58
CA ASP A 397 0.96 -11.90 -28.28
C ASP A 397 0.75 -10.40 -28.23
N THR A 398 1.50 -9.66 -29.05
CA THR A 398 1.28 -8.22 -29.25
C THR A 398 0.02 -7.95 -30.07
N GLN A 399 -0.53 -9.00 -30.67
CA GLN A 399 -1.66 -8.99 -31.59
C GLN A 399 -2.59 -10.20 -31.37
N GLY A 400 -2.97 -10.52 -30.13
CA GLY A 400 -4.07 -11.46 -29.84
C GLY A 400 -3.70 -12.62 -28.93
N ARG A 401 -4.70 -13.44 -28.58
CA ARG A 401 -4.52 -14.56 -27.64
C ARG A 401 -5.26 -15.82 -28.10
N VAL A 402 -4.58 -16.95 -28.03
CA VAL A 402 -5.14 -18.31 -28.18
C VAL A 402 -5.05 -19.02 -26.82
N LEU A 403 -6.18 -19.35 -26.22
CA LEU A 403 -6.27 -20.12 -24.97
C LEU A 403 -6.82 -21.52 -25.28
N GLY A 404 -5.96 -22.53 -25.15
CA GLY A 404 -6.26 -23.93 -25.48
C GLY A 404 -5.17 -24.59 -26.32
N SER A 405 -5.48 -25.73 -26.96
CA SER A 405 -4.47 -26.53 -27.67
C SER A 405 -4.35 -26.18 -29.15
N VAL A 406 -3.11 -26.06 -29.63
CA VAL A 406 -2.77 -25.83 -31.04
C VAL A 406 -1.96 -26.99 -31.57
N TYR A 407 -2.50 -27.70 -32.57
CA TYR A 407 -1.86 -28.81 -33.26
C TYR A 407 -1.57 -28.41 -34.71
N SER A 408 -0.30 -28.40 -35.10
CA SER A 408 0.19 -28.06 -36.44
C SER A 408 0.91 -29.27 -37.03
N GLY A 409 0.62 -29.60 -38.29
CA GLY A 409 1.41 -30.59 -39.04
C GLY A 409 2.80 -30.07 -39.42
N TYR A 410 2.95 -28.74 -39.49
CA TYR A 410 4.15 -28.03 -39.91
C TYR A 410 4.75 -27.27 -38.71
N ASP A 411 5.23 -26.05 -38.91
CA ASP A 411 5.87 -25.25 -37.88
C ASP A 411 4.83 -24.55 -36.98
N ILE A 412 5.25 -24.15 -35.78
CA ILE A 412 4.52 -23.19 -34.95
C ILE A 412 5.45 -22.03 -34.63
N HIS A 413 5.03 -20.80 -34.88
CA HIS A 413 5.73 -19.60 -34.48
C HIS A 413 4.95 -18.92 -33.36
N THR A 414 5.60 -18.65 -32.21
CA THR A 414 4.95 -18.00 -31.09
C THR A 414 5.88 -17.04 -30.34
N ASN A 415 5.33 -15.94 -29.85
CA ASN A 415 5.90 -15.05 -28.85
C ASN A 415 4.99 -14.94 -27.60
N MET A 416 3.96 -15.80 -27.50
CA MET A 416 2.98 -15.76 -26.41
C MET A 416 3.61 -16.10 -25.05
N PRO A 417 3.50 -15.22 -24.04
CA PRO A 417 3.61 -15.63 -22.65
C PRO A 417 2.43 -16.53 -22.31
N ILE A 418 2.66 -17.45 -21.39
CA ILE A 418 1.60 -18.24 -20.79
C ILE A 418 1.93 -18.31 -19.30
N SER A 419 1.10 -17.69 -18.47
CA SER A 419 1.30 -17.63 -17.02
C SER A 419 1.08 -19.01 -16.38
N PRO A 420 1.56 -19.25 -15.14
CA PRO A 420 1.23 -20.46 -14.39
C PRO A 420 -0.28 -20.68 -14.28
N GLU A 421 -1.04 -19.62 -14.00
CA GLU A 421 -2.50 -19.62 -13.89
C GLU A 421 -3.15 -20.07 -15.22
N GLU A 422 -2.83 -19.38 -16.33
CA GLU A 422 -3.31 -19.70 -17.70
C GLU A 422 -2.89 -21.10 -18.18
N SER A 423 -1.83 -21.68 -17.60
CA SER A 423 -1.34 -23.02 -17.94
C SER A 423 -2.06 -24.16 -17.20
N THR A 424 -2.74 -23.84 -16.10
CA THR A 424 -3.42 -24.84 -15.24
C THR A 424 -4.93 -24.68 -15.16
N ALA A 425 -5.47 -23.56 -15.63
CA ALA A 425 -6.91 -23.31 -15.74
C ALA A 425 -7.65 -24.59 -16.18
N MET A 426 -8.68 -24.96 -15.42
CA MET A 426 -9.70 -25.87 -15.93
C MET A 426 -10.70 -25.05 -16.75
N PHE A 427 -11.79 -25.67 -17.21
CA PHE A 427 -12.92 -24.93 -17.75
C PHE A 427 -13.71 -24.30 -16.59
N ASP A 428 -13.01 -23.55 -15.75
CA ASP A 428 -13.61 -22.77 -14.68
C ASP A 428 -14.20 -21.52 -15.30
N TYR A 429 -15.46 -21.26 -14.98
CA TYR A 429 -16.17 -20.12 -15.52
C TYR A 429 -15.58 -18.79 -15.03
N ASP A 430 -14.88 -18.82 -13.88
CA ASP A 430 -14.30 -17.66 -13.19
C ASP A 430 -12.85 -17.32 -13.63
N ASP A 431 -12.09 -18.27 -14.18
CA ASP A 431 -10.63 -18.12 -14.46
C ASP A 431 -10.28 -17.39 -15.78
N PHE A 432 -11.25 -17.04 -16.62
CA PHE A 432 -10.96 -16.42 -17.92
C PHE A 432 -10.72 -14.91 -17.79
N PRO A 433 -9.54 -14.37 -18.17
CA PRO A 433 -9.31 -12.94 -18.13
C PRO A 433 -10.35 -12.19 -18.99
N GLY A 434 -10.84 -11.09 -18.43
CA GLY A 434 -11.84 -10.26 -19.07
C GLY A 434 -11.45 -9.87 -20.49
N LEU A 435 -12.44 -9.80 -21.38
CA LEU A 435 -12.30 -8.83 -22.49
C LEU A 435 -12.19 -7.46 -21.80
N GLY A 436 -11.19 -6.66 -22.16
CA GLY A 436 -10.96 -5.37 -21.49
C GLY A 436 -12.19 -4.48 -21.63
N ASP A 437 -12.86 -4.21 -20.50
CA ASP A 437 -14.16 -3.53 -20.33
C ASP A 437 -15.29 -4.08 -21.23
N ILE A 438 -16.33 -4.74 -20.71
CA ILE A 438 -17.59 -4.18 -20.14
C ILE A 438 -18.43 -5.43 -19.78
N VAL A 439 -18.98 -5.69 -18.58
CA VAL A 439 -18.97 -5.07 -17.23
C VAL A 439 -18.56 -6.20 -16.25
N GLY A 440 -17.94 -5.99 -15.08
CA GLY A 440 -17.43 -4.76 -14.48
C GLY A 440 -17.38 -4.82 -12.93
N GLY A 441 -16.94 -5.95 -12.34
CA GLY A 441 -16.58 -5.99 -10.91
C GLY A 441 -15.37 -5.09 -10.68
N GLU A 442 -15.46 -4.16 -9.73
CA GLU A 442 -14.40 -3.17 -9.52
C GLU A 442 -13.15 -3.84 -8.95
N GLU A 443 -12.01 -3.72 -9.63
CA GLU A 443 -10.71 -4.14 -9.08
C GLU A 443 -10.47 -3.41 -7.74
N LEU A 444 -9.77 -4.05 -6.80
CA LEU A 444 -9.37 -3.38 -5.57
C LEU A 444 -8.44 -2.20 -5.89
N GLU A 445 -8.99 -0.99 -5.87
CA GLU A 445 -8.21 0.24 -6.00
C GLU A 445 -7.25 0.35 -4.81
N ALA A 446 -5.99 0.74 -5.08
CA ALA A 446 -5.01 0.98 -4.02
C ALA A 446 -5.46 2.15 -3.12
N PRO A 447 -5.35 2.02 -1.78
CA PRO A 447 -5.72 3.10 -0.87
C PRO A 447 -4.91 4.37 -1.16
N ILE A 448 -5.56 5.52 -1.21
CA ILE A 448 -4.86 6.81 -1.32
C ILE A 448 -4.61 7.36 0.07
N LYS A 449 -3.34 7.52 0.46
CA LYS A 449 -2.96 8.02 1.77
C LYS A 449 -2.36 9.42 1.66
N VAL A 450 -2.80 10.34 2.51
CA VAL A 450 -2.36 11.73 2.53
C VAL A 450 -1.92 12.09 3.94
N GLY A 451 -0.69 12.61 4.08
CA GLY A 451 -0.20 13.22 5.31
C GLY A 451 -0.54 14.70 5.33
N GLU A 452 -0.97 15.20 6.49
CA GLU A 452 -1.24 16.62 6.69
C GLU A 452 0.05 17.45 6.75
N GLN A 453 -0.04 18.72 6.35
CA GLN A 453 1.02 19.71 6.55
C GLN A 453 0.55 20.75 7.55
N PHE A 454 1.27 20.91 8.67
CA PHE A 454 0.88 21.81 9.75
C PHE A 454 2.06 22.44 10.47
N THR A 455 1.81 23.56 11.15
CA THR A 455 2.74 24.12 12.13
C THR A 455 2.66 23.33 13.43
N TYR A 456 3.80 22.84 13.91
CA TYR A 456 3.90 22.16 15.21
C TYR A 456 3.79 23.19 16.35
N THR A 457 2.74 23.04 17.15
CA THR A 457 2.45 23.86 18.33
C THR A 457 2.50 23.06 19.63
N GLY A 458 2.92 21.79 19.56
CA GLY A 458 2.95 20.83 20.66
C GLY A 458 2.09 19.61 20.40
N ASN A 459 1.85 18.85 21.47
CA ASN A 459 1.15 17.56 21.48
C ASN A 459 -0.39 17.68 21.33
N GLU A 460 -0.86 18.60 20.49
CA GLU A 460 -2.30 18.77 20.23
C GLU A 460 -2.86 17.57 19.45
N ASN A 461 -4.07 17.12 19.82
CA ASN A 461 -4.80 16.13 19.02
C ASN A 461 -5.34 16.81 17.75
N ARG A 462 -4.97 16.29 16.59
CA ARG A 462 -5.38 16.76 15.25
C ARG A 462 -5.37 15.60 14.27
N ARG A 463 -6.02 15.78 13.11
CA ARG A 463 -5.85 14.85 11.99
C ARG A 463 -4.39 14.88 11.53
N LEU A 464 -3.76 13.70 11.42
CA LEU A 464 -2.37 13.54 10.99
C LEU A 464 -2.31 12.92 9.60
N TYR A 465 -3.07 11.84 9.37
CA TYR A 465 -3.22 11.24 8.05
C TYR A 465 -4.69 11.06 7.69
N THR A 466 -4.94 10.98 6.39
CA THR A 466 -6.21 10.50 5.83
C THR A 466 -5.91 9.33 4.90
N ILE A 467 -6.64 8.22 5.04
CA ILE A 467 -6.63 7.10 4.10
C ILE A 467 -8.00 7.09 3.39
N THR A 468 -7.99 7.06 2.08
CA THR A 468 -9.20 7.00 1.25
C THR A 468 -9.20 5.64 0.55
N GLN A 469 -10.19 4.81 0.87
CA GLN A 469 -10.36 3.49 0.27
C GLN A 469 -11.75 3.38 -0.35
N LYS A 470 -11.81 3.01 -1.62
CA LYS A 470 -13.05 2.57 -2.26
C LYS A 470 -13.25 1.09 -2.00
N ILE A 471 -14.40 0.71 -1.46
CA ILE A 471 -14.80 -0.69 -1.36
C ILE A 471 -15.43 -1.08 -2.69
N PRO A 472 -14.97 -2.14 -3.37
CA PRO A 472 -15.57 -2.58 -4.63
C PRO A 472 -17.09 -2.73 -4.55
N ALA A 473 -17.78 -2.50 -5.68
CA ALA A 473 -19.18 -2.84 -5.83
C ALA A 473 -19.46 -4.31 -5.45
N TYR A 474 -20.64 -4.57 -4.87
CA TYR A 474 -21.02 -5.90 -4.40
C TYR A 474 -21.10 -6.88 -5.57
N SER A 475 -20.45 -8.03 -5.44
CA SER A 475 -20.52 -9.14 -6.39
C SER A 475 -20.98 -10.40 -5.66
N SER A 476 -22.07 -11.00 -6.12
CA SER A 476 -22.53 -12.31 -5.67
C SER A 476 -21.59 -13.44 -6.10
N ARG A 477 -20.79 -13.20 -7.15
CA ARG A 477 -19.80 -14.14 -7.71
C ARG A 477 -18.48 -14.11 -6.94
N PHE A 478 -18.05 -12.92 -6.53
CA PHE A 478 -16.86 -12.71 -5.68
C PHE A 478 -17.27 -12.05 -4.36
N PRO A 479 -17.96 -12.78 -3.45
CA PRO A 479 -18.42 -12.22 -2.19
C PRO A 479 -17.22 -11.78 -1.34
N ILE A 480 -17.26 -10.53 -0.88
CA ILE A 480 -16.25 -9.98 0.02
C ILE A 480 -16.55 -10.49 1.44
N GLN A 481 -15.72 -11.42 1.90
CA GLN A 481 -15.79 -12.05 3.22
C GLN A 481 -15.00 -11.27 4.28
N THR A 482 -13.97 -10.53 3.86
CA THR A 482 -13.16 -9.67 4.74
C THR A 482 -12.73 -8.39 4.03
N VAL A 483 -12.75 -7.27 4.75
CA VAL A 483 -12.05 -6.03 4.39
C VAL A 483 -11.23 -5.61 5.59
N LYS A 484 -9.92 -5.46 5.39
CA LYS A 484 -8.95 -5.03 6.41
C LYS A 484 -8.12 -3.89 5.87
N ILE A 485 -7.85 -2.89 6.69
CA ILE A 485 -6.89 -1.82 6.43
C ILE A 485 -5.89 -1.82 7.59
N THR A 486 -4.61 -2.01 7.30
CA THR A 486 -3.53 -1.92 8.28
C THR A 486 -2.65 -0.70 8.06
N ASP A 487 -2.19 -0.10 9.17
CA ASP A 487 -1.39 1.13 9.17
C ASP A 487 -0.29 1.05 10.25
N PRO A 488 0.96 0.72 9.89
CA PRO A 488 2.07 0.67 10.82
C PRO A 488 2.52 2.08 11.22
N LEU A 489 2.19 2.50 12.45
CA LEU A 489 2.50 3.85 12.91
C LEU A 489 3.95 3.95 13.42
N ALA A 490 4.62 5.07 13.11
CA ALA A 490 5.88 5.43 13.76
C ALA A 490 5.68 5.72 15.27
N ASP A 491 6.71 5.46 16.08
CA ASP A 491 6.66 5.65 17.54
C ASP A 491 6.35 7.09 17.99
N SER A 492 6.68 8.07 17.14
CA SER A 492 6.35 9.49 17.33
C SER A 492 4.87 9.82 17.10
N LEU A 493 4.05 8.89 16.62
CA LEU A 493 2.62 9.10 16.35
C LEU A 493 1.75 8.50 17.46
N ALA A 494 1.31 9.34 18.39
CA ALA A 494 0.34 8.98 19.42
C ALA A 494 -1.09 9.07 18.86
N ILE A 495 -1.48 8.06 18.08
CA ILE A 495 -2.84 7.80 17.59
C ILE A 495 -3.39 6.58 18.33
N ALA A 496 -4.57 6.72 18.94
CA ALA A 496 -5.31 5.63 19.58
C ALA A 496 -6.41 5.09 18.64
N ALA A 497 -6.86 3.85 18.83
CA ALA A 497 -7.85 3.22 17.95
C ALA A 497 -9.23 3.90 18.03
N GLU A 498 -9.55 4.46 19.20
CA GLU A 498 -10.76 5.23 19.47
C GLU A 498 -10.80 6.58 18.74
N ASP A 499 -9.64 7.21 18.48
CA ASP A 499 -9.49 8.50 17.80
C ASP A 499 -9.58 8.40 16.26
N VAL A 500 -9.48 7.18 15.70
CA VAL A 500 -9.65 6.93 14.26
C VAL A 500 -11.12 7.08 13.88
N THR A 501 -11.47 8.11 13.12
CA THR A 501 -12.85 8.36 12.66
C THR A 501 -13.00 8.04 11.19
N ILE A 502 -14.06 7.34 10.80
CA ILE A 502 -14.30 6.94 9.41
C ILE A 502 -15.53 7.69 8.89
N LYS A 503 -15.42 8.24 7.68
CA LYS A 503 -16.49 8.94 6.98
C LYS A 503 -16.85 8.24 5.67
N ASP A 504 -18.10 8.35 5.25
CA ASP A 504 -18.52 7.98 3.90
C ASP A 504 -18.24 9.11 2.89
N GLU A 505 -18.52 8.84 1.62
CA GLU A 505 -18.40 9.77 0.48
C GLU A 505 -19.22 11.07 0.63
N THR A 506 -20.24 11.09 1.49
CA THR A 506 -21.05 12.29 1.78
C THR A 506 -20.49 13.10 2.96
N GLY A 507 -19.45 12.60 3.63
CA GLY A 507 -18.90 13.13 4.88
C GLY A 507 -19.69 12.68 6.13
N GLY A 508 -20.65 11.77 5.98
CA GLY A 508 -21.39 11.15 7.08
C GLY A 508 -20.49 10.24 7.92
N ASN A 509 -20.85 10.03 9.19
CA ASN A 509 -20.07 9.15 10.08
C ASN A 509 -20.31 7.67 9.71
N ALA A 510 -19.24 7.00 9.29
CA ALA A 510 -19.20 5.60 8.87
C ALA A 510 -18.39 4.71 9.84
N THR A 511 -17.94 5.25 10.97
CA THR A 511 -17.11 4.55 11.97
C THR A 511 -17.74 3.24 12.46
N ASP A 512 -19.07 3.18 12.53
CA ASP A 512 -19.79 2.01 13.01
C ASP A 512 -19.79 0.82 12.03
N TYR A 513 -19.38 0.98 10.78
CA TYR A 513 -19.21 -0.16 9.84
C TYR A 513 -17.91 -0.96 10.09
N PHE A 514 -17.01 -0.46 10.94
CA PHE A 514 -15.68 -1.05 11.14
C PHE A 514 -15.39 -1.28 12.63
N THR A 515 -14.61 -2.31 12.93
CA THR A 515 -13.84 -2.40 14.17
C THR A 515 -12.52 -1.64 14.01
N ARG A 516 -12.00 -1.12 15.11
CA ARG A 516 -10.73 -0.37 15.15
C ARG A 516 -9.94 -0.91 16.33
N ASN A 517 -8.75 -1.43 16.05
CA ASN A 517 -7.85 -2.02 17.04
C ASN A 517 -6.41 -1.53 16.79
N LYS A 518 -5.53 -1.74 17.77
CA LYS A 518 -4.10 -1.47 17.65
C LYS A 518 -3.33 -2.64 18.28
N ASN A 519 -2.31 -3.17 17.60
CA ASN A 519 -1.54 -4.30 18.08
C ASN A 519 -0.34 -3.86 18.96
N ALA A 520 0.49 -4.82 19.38
CA ALA A 520 1.65 -4.54 20.24
C ALA A 520 2.80 -3.87 19.46
N GLU A 521 2.78 -4.03 18.14
CA GLU A 521 3.75 -3.54 17.15
C GLU A 521 3.42 -2.10 16.66
N ASN A 522 2.53 -1.38 17.36
CA ASN A 522 2.07 -0.03 17.07
C ASN A 522 1.25 0.14 15.76
N GLU A 523 0.88 -0.96 15.09
CA GLU A 523 0.06 -0.96 13.88
C GLU A 523 -1.44 -0.91 14.21
N LEU A 524 -2.16 -0.03 13.50
CA LEU A 524 -3.62 0.02 13.52
C LEU A 524 -4.19 -1.07 12.61
N LEU A 525 -5.26 -1.72 13.07
CA LEU A 525 -6.08 -2.63 12.28
C LEU A 525 -7.53 -2.11 12.26
N ILE A 526 -8.03 -1.82 11.06
CA ILE A 526 -9.40 -1.41 10.81
C ILE A 526 -10.05 -2.50 9.96
N GLU A 527 -11.08 -3.17 10.49
CA GLU A 527 -11.68 -4.35 9.86
C GLU A 527 -13.20 -4.17 9.75
N ALA A 528 -13.78 -4.34 8.56
CA ALA A 528 -15.22 -4.23 8.35
C ALA A 528 -15.97 -5.28 9.18
N LYS A 529 -17.08 -4.87 9.81
CA LYS A 529 -17.84 -5.78 10.67
C LYS A 529 -18.66 -6.78 9.83
N PRO A 530 -18.95 -7.99 10.33
CA PRO A 530 -19.81 -8.95 9.64
C PRO A 530 -21.18 -8.40 9.25
N GLU A 531 -21.78 -7.55 10.08
CA GLU A 531 -23.06 -6.87 9.77
C GLU A 531 -22.93 -5.85 8.63
N SER A 532 -21.76 -5.26 8.41
CA SER A 532 -21.50 -4.31 7.31
C SER A 532 -21.28 -5.03 5.99
N LEU A 533 -20.60 -6.18 6.03
CA LEU A 533 -20.43 -7.05 4.87
C LEU A 533 -21.74 -7.71 4.42
N ALA A 534 -22.76 -7.74 5.28
CA ALA A 534 -24.13 -8.16 4.97
C ALA A 534 -25.04 -7.02 4.48
N ASP A 535 -24.57 -5.77 4.44
CA ASP A 535 -25.32 -4.60 3.98
C ASP A 535 -24.86 -4.21 2.56
N GLU A 536 -25.73 -4.40 1.56
CA GLU A 536 -25.44 -4.03 0.16
C GLU A 536 -25.03 -2.55 0.02
N SER A 537 -25.49 -1.67 0.91
CA SER A 537 -25.14 -0.24 0.89
C SER A 537 -23.75 0.09 1.43
N PHE A 538 -22.99 -0.91 1.92
CA PHE A 538 -21.57 -0.78 2.27
C PHE A 538 -20.65 -0.74 1.03
N TYR A 539 -21.09 -1.37 -0.07
CA TYR A 539 -20.26 -1.61 -1.24
C TYR A 539 -20.34 -0.49 -2.29
N GLY A 540 -19.35 -0.43 -3.18
CA GLY A 540 -19.24 0.58 -4.25
C GLY A 540 -19.00 2.00 -3.77
N LYS A 541 -18.65 2.18 -2.49
CA LYS A 541 -18.47 3.48 -1.82
C LYS A 541 -17.04 3.74 -1.43
N THR A 542 -16.69 5.03 -1.43
CA THR A 542 -15.42 5.50 -0.89
C THR A 542 -15.56 5.88 0.58
N TYR A 543 -14.71 5.29 1.42
CA TYR A 543 -14.58 5.61 2.84
C TYR A 543 -13.29 6.38 3.09
N THR A 544 -13.39 7.39 3.95
CA THR A 544 -12.29 8.27 4.36
C THR A 544 -12.00 8.02 5.83
N ILE A 545 -10.88 7.35 6.10
CA ILE A 545 -10.36 7.07 7.44
C ILE A 545 -9.47 8.24 7.84
N GLU A 546 -9.87 8.97 8.88
CA GLU A 546 -9.08 10.07 9.46
C GLU A 546 -8.33 9.55 10.71
N LEU A 547 -7.00 9.58 10.64
CA LEU A 547 -6.14 9.21 11.76
C LEU A 547 -5.88 10.46 12.61
N ASN A 548 -6.67 10.64 13.67
CA ASN A 548 -6.50 11.73 14.63
C ASN A 548 -5.58 11.28 15.77
N GLY A 549 -4.68 12.18 16.19
CA GLY A 549 -3.75 11.92 17.28
C GLY A 549 -2.81 13.09 17.49
N SER A 550 -1.74 12.87 18.26
CA SER A 550 -0.69 13.87 18.48
C SER A 550 0.66 13.39 17.96
N LEU A 551 1.46 14.33 17.46
CA LEU A 551 2.86 14.12 17.15
C LEU A 551 3.68 14.34 18.42
N GLN A 552 4.42 13.31 18.84
CA GLN A 552 5.28 13.30 20.03
C GLN A 552 6.73 13.40 19.55
N LEU A 553 7.43 14.47 19.92
CA LEU A 553 8.82 14.69 19.55
C LEU A 553 9.75 14.62 20.75
N SER A 554 10.95 14.08 20.53
CA SER A 554 12.01 14.04 21.53
C SER A 554 12.58 15.43 21.81
N HIS A 555 13.26 15.54 22.95
CA HIS A 555 14.00 16.76 23.30
C HIS A 555 15.12 17.06 22.29
N GLU A 556 15.75 16.02 21.72
CA GLU A 556 16.83 16.16 20.74
C GLU A 556 16.31 16.80 19.44
N GLU A 557 15.20 16.30 18.88
CA GLU A 557 14.56 16.86 17.68
C GLU A 557 14.10 18.32 17.87
N LEU A 558 13.57 18.65 19.05
CA LEU A 558 13.12 20.02 19.37
C LEU A 558 14.29 20.98 19.64
N THR A 559 15.48 20.49 19.97
CA THR A 559 16.67 21.33 20.24
C THR A 559 17.65 21.43 19.07
N ASP A 560 17.53 20.58 18.05
CA ASP A 560 18.34 20.65 16.83
C ASP A 560 18.12 22.00 16.10
N PRO A 561 19.16 22.83 15.89
CA PRO A 561 19.03 24.12 15.21
C PRO A 561 18.92 24.02 13.68
N GLU A 562 19.34 22.92 13.05
CA GLU A 562 19.29 22.72 11.60
C GLU A 562 17.92 22.17 11.17
N LEU A 563 17.25 21.41 12.04
CA LEU A 563 15.94 20.82 11.79
C LEU A 563 14.82 21.89 11.87
N ASN A 564 14.27 22.30 10.72
CA ASN A 564 13.18 23.29 10.63
C ASN A 564 11.79 22.67 10.37
N GLN A 565 11.75 21.40 9.98
CA GLN A 565 10.55 20.61 9.71
C GLN A 565 10.89 19.14 9.98
N ILE A 566 9.94 18.37 10.46
CA ILE A 566 10.01 16.91 10.47
C ILE A 566 9.05 16.34 9.41
N THR A 567 9.53 15.33 8.68
CA THR A 567 8.76 14.60 7.67
C THR A 567 8.67 13.14 8.11
N ILE A 568 7.45 12.61 8.24
CA ILE A 568 7.21 11.20 8.60
C ILE A 568 6.54 10.51 7.41
N PRO A 569 7.26 9.65 6.66
CA PRO A 569 6.66 8.81 5.64
C PRO A 569 5.84 7.70 6.30
N ASN A 570 4.68 7.39 5.73
CA ASN A 570 3.83 6.29 6.20
C ASN A 570 3.00 5.72 5.03
N THR A 571 2.84 4.39 4.99
CA THR A 571 2.02 3.64 4.02
C THR A 571 0.90 2.90 4.75
N ALA A 572 -0.18 2.56 4.06
CA ALA A 572 -1.23 1.68 4.57
C ALA A 572 -1.43 0.53 3.58
N VAL A 573 -1.98 -0.58 4.04
CA VAL A 573 -2.34 -1.71 3.17
C VAL A 573 -3.82 -2.01 3.34
N THR A 574 -4.55 -2.06 2.23
CA THR A 574 -5.91 -2.62 2.21
C THR A 574 -5.83 -4.05 1.69
N THR A 575 -6.41 -4.97 2.45
CA THR A 575 -6.62 -6.37 2.06
C THR A 575 -8.12 -6.65 1.97
N VAL A 576 -8.56 -7.14 0.81
CA VAL A 576 -9.94 -7.60 0.58
C VAL A 576 -9.88 -9.08 0.20
N ASN A 577 -10.52 -9.93 0.99
CA ASN A 577 -10.32 -11.39 0.94
C ASN A 577 -8.82 -11.76 1.04
N GLU A 578 -8.20 -12.14 -0.08
CA GLU A 578 -6.76 -12.46 -0.18
C GLU A 578 -5.97 -11.42 -1.00
N GLU A 579 -6.63 -10.54 -1.76
CA GLU A 579 -5.97 -9.49 -2.54
C GLU A 579 -5.52 -8.35 -1.62
N SER A 580 -4.29 -7.85 -1.80
CA SER A 580 -3.76 -6.74 -1.00
C SER A 580 -3.11 -5.67 -1.89
N LYS A 581 -3.45 -4.40 -1.65
CA LYS A 581 -2.84 -3.23 -2.30
C LYS A 581 -2.28 -2.30 -1.25
N ALA A 582 -1.03 -1.89 -1.42
CA ALA A 582 -0.40 -0.86 -0.60
C ALA A 582 -0.74 0.54 -1.13
N SER A 583 -0.83 1.52 -0.23
CA SER A 583 -1.00 2.91 -0.58
C SER A 583 0.25 3.50 -1.22
N ASN A 584 0.12 4.70 -1.79
CA ASN A 584 1.28 5.58 -1.93
C ASN A 584 1.96 5.82 -0.57
N GLU A 585 3.26 6.08 -0.58
CA GLU A 585 3.94 6.64 0.59
C GLU A 585 3.43 8.07 0.83
N ALA A 586 2.97 8.34 2.05
CA ALA A 586 2.39 9.62 2.45
C ALA A 586 3.30 10.33 3.45
N GLU A 587 3.68 11.56 3.12
CA GLU A 587 4.54 12.38 3.98
C GLU A 587 3.71 13.29 4.89
N LEU A 588 3.69 13.03 6.20
CA LEU A 588 3.24 14.01 7.21
C LEU A 588 4.33 15.06 7.38
N LYS A 589 3.97 16.35 7.37
CA LYS A 589 4.93 17.46 7.43
C LYS A 589 4.61 18.43 8.55
N ALA A 590 5.40 18.38 9.62
CA ALA A 590 5.25 19.28 10.76
C ALA A 590 6.37 20.32 10.76
N GLU A 591 6.02 21.58 10.48
CA GLU A 591 6.93 22.72 10.45
C GLU A 591 7.15 23.29 11.84
N PHE A 592 8.40 23.54 12.23
CA PHE A 592 8.73 24.20 13.48
C PHE A 592 8.70 25.72 13.32
N VAL A 593 8.07 26.39 14.28
CA VAL A 593 8.07 27.84 14.40
C VAL A 593 8.83 28.26 15.64
N GLN A 594 9.54 29.38 15.53
CA GLN A 594 10.17 30.02 16.67
C GLN A 594 9.09 30.54 17.63
N GLY A 595 9.27 30.24 18.92
CA GLY A 595 8.45 30.81 19.98
C GLY A 595 8.74 32.29 20.17
N LYS A 596 8.00 32.91 21.09
CA LYS A 596 8.41 34.20 21.65
C LYS A 596 9.44 33.94 22.75
N SER A 597 10.43 34.81 22.79
CA SER A 597 11.50 34.74 23.76
C SER A 597 10.96 34.80 25.19
N VAL A 598 11.56 34.01 26.08
CA VAL A 598 11.31 34.08 27.53
C VAL A 598 12.23 35.15 28.10
N VAL A 599 11.65 36.14 28.77
CA VAL A 599 12.38 37.26 29.38
C VAL A 599 12.60 36.95 30.86
N VAL A 600 13.86 36.83 31.28
CA VAL A 600 14.24 36.50 32.66
C VAL A 600 14.76 37.75 33.36
N ASN A 601 14.01 38.23 34.35
CA ASN A 601 14.28 39.45 35.11
C ASN A 601 14.75 39.12 36.54
N TYR A 602 15.69 39.94 37.02
CA TYR A 602 16.27 39.84 38.36
C TYR A 602 15.94 41.13 39.11
N LEU A 603 14.92 41.09 39.99
CA LEU A 603 14.35 42.28 40.63
C LEU A 603 14.58 42.27 42.15
N ASN A 604 14.83 43.45 42.73
CA ASN A 604 14.84 43.64 44.19
C ASN A 604 13.42 43.85 44.77
N GLU A 605 13.34 44.13 46.07
CA GLU A 605 12.10 44.43 46.80
C GLU A 605 11.36 45.69 46.27
N ASP A 606 12.08 46.66 45.70
CA ASP A 606 11.53 47.86 45.06
C ASP A 606 11.08 47.64 43.61
N GLY A 607 11.31 46.44 43.04
CA GLY A 607 11.03 46.13 41.64
C GLY A 607 12.06 46.67 40.64
N GLN A 608 13.21 47.16 41.11
CA GLN A 608 14.32 47.60 40.27
C GLN A 608 15.12 46.40 39.73
N GLU A 609 15.56 46.48 38.47
CA GLU A 609 16.48 45.51 37.86
C GLU A 609 17.88 45.62 38.47
N ILE A 610 18.39 44.50 39.01
CA ILE A 610 19.67 44.43 39.75
C ILE A 610 20.73 43.54 39.09
N ALA A 611 20.36 42.80 38.04
CA ALA A 611 21.29 42.15 37.12
C ALA A 611 20.67 42.15 35.71
N PRO A 612 21.48 42.17 34.64
CA PRO A 612 20.97 42.25 33.28
C PRO A 612 19.96 41.14 32.97
N THR A 613 18.82 41.57 32.44
CA THR A 613 17.77 40.76 31.82
C THR A 613 18.37 39.75 30.85
N GLU A 614 17.94 38.49 30.94
CA GLU A 614 18.29 37.45 29.97
C GLU A 614 17.13 37.17 29.03
N ILE A 615 17.47 36.84 27.79
CA ILE A 615 16.54 36.44 26.75
C ILE A 615 16.86 34.99 26.43
N LEU A 616 15.91 34.09 26.66
CA LEU A 616 15.99 32.72 26.17
C LEU A 616 15.16 32.64 24.90
N ASP A 617 15.69 32.01 23.86
CA ASP A 617 15.03 31.78 22.58
C ASP A 617 14.91 30.28 22.30
N GLY A 618 13.83 29.88 21.63
CA GLY A 618 13.58 28.49 21.27
C GLY A 618 12.27 28.31 20.51
N LYS A 619 12.12 27.14 19.89
CA LYS A 619 10.93 26.73 19.12
C LYS A 619 9.73 26.54 20.05
N VAL A 620 8.51 26.73 19.54
CA VAL A 620 7.28 26.44 20.30
C VAL A 620 7.32 24.99 20.82
N SER A 621 6.90 24.81 22.08
CA SER A 621 6.96 23.54 22.84
C SER A 621 8.36 22.99 23.16
N GLN A 622 9.46 23.62 22.72
CA GLN A 622 10.78 23.31 23.25
C GLN A 622 10.84 23.70 24.75
N PRO A 623 11.38 22.85 25.64
CA PRO A 623 11.49 23.18 27.06
C PRO A 623 12.62 24.19 27.32
N TYR A 624 12.43 25.07 28.29
CA TYR A 624 13.43 26.00 28.81
C TYR A 624 13.66 25.80 30.30
N GLN A 625 14.83 26.23 30.76
CA GLN A 625 15.19 26.34 32.18
C GLN A 625 15.91 27.67 32.40
N ALA A 626 15.21 28.64 33.00
CA ALA A 626 15.82 29.82 33.58
C ALA A 626 16.63 29.43 34.83
N LYS A 627 17.57 30.30 35.23
CA LYS A 627 18.39 30.09 36.43
C LYS A 627 18.51 31.38 37.22
N ALA A 628 18.43 31.27 38.54
CA ALA A 628 18.79 32.35 39.45
C ALA A 628 20.28 32.70 39.31
N LYS A 629 20.61 33.98 39.51
CA LYS A 629 21.98 34.48 39.59
C LYS A 629 22.40 34.69 41.04
N GLU A 630 23.68 34.48 41.31
CA GLU A 630 24.34 35.03 42.49
C GLU A 630 24.65 36.51 42.24
N ILE A 631 24.04 37.41 43.01
CA ILE A 631 24.16 38.87 42.82
C ILE A 631 24.76 39.48 44.09
N PRO A 632 25.96 40.10 44.04
CA PRO A 632 26.61 40.65 45.22
C PRO A 632 25.76 41.70 45.94
N GLY A 633 25.62 41.54 47.26
CA GLY A 633 24.76 42.38 48.10
C GLY A 633 23.30 41.93 48.18
N TYR A 634 22.89 40.88 47.45
CA TYR A 634 21.52 40.38 47.45
C TYR A 634 21.43 38.91 47.85
N THR A 635 20.25 38.46 48.27
CA THR A 635 19.92 37.04 48.44
C THR A 635 18.59 36.73 47.79
N LEU A 636 18.52 35.60 47.08
CA LEU A 636 17.31 35.13 46.41
C LEU A 636 16.22 34.81 47.44
N THR A 637 15.03 35.39 47.28
CA THR A 637 13.87 35.16 48.15
C THR A 637 12.71 34.47 47.46
N THR A 638 12.57 34.61 46.14
CA THR A 638 11.53 33.92 45.37
C THR A 638 12.11 33.29 44.11
N ILE A 639 12.00 31.96 44.06
CA ILE A 639 12.08 31.18 42.82
C ILE A 639 10.67 31.16 42.22
N PRO A 640 10.47 31.60 40.97
CA PRO A 640 9.16 31.61 40.34
C PRO A 640 8.78 30.21 39.83
N GLU A 641 7.49 29.86 39.90
CA GLU A 641 6.99 28.54 39.46
C GLU A 641 7.23 28.28 37.97
N ASN A 642 7.34 29.34 37.15
CA ASN A 642 7.65 29.26 35.73
C ASN A 642 9.15 29.37 35.41
N GLU A 643 10.06 29.10 36.35
CA GLU A 643 11.50 29.04 36.02
C GLU A 643 11.84 27.91 35.04
N SER A 644 10.99 26.88 34.99
CA SER A 644 11.00 25.85 33.95
C SER A 644 9.64 25.84 33.25
N GLY A 645 9.64 25.48 31.98
CA GLY A 645 8.43 25.46 31.17
C GLY A 645 8.76 25.17 29.71
N THR A 646 7.83 25.47 28.81
CA THR A 646 8.04 25.41 27.36
C THR A 646 7.84 26.78 26.73
N PHE A 647 8.59 27.07 25.66
CA PHE A 647 8.36 28.24 24.83
C PHE A 647 6.97 28.19 24.19
N SER A 648 6.30 29.34 24.13
CA SER A 648 4.98 29.49 23.53
C SER A 648 4.98 30.53 22.40
N ASN A 649 3.83 30.76 21.79
CA ASN A 649 3.59 31.85 20.84
C ASN A 649 3.40 33.23 21.52
N GLU A 650 3.40 33.29 22.86
CA GLU A 650 3.28 34.50 23.67
C GLU A 650 4.56 34.76 24.48
N THR A 651 4.90 36.03 24.71
CA THR A 651 6.08 36.39 25.52
C THR A 651 5.84 36.01 26.98
N GLN A 652 6.71 35.14 27.50
CA GLN A 652 6.69 34.69 28.88
C GLN A 652 7.73 35.48 29.70
N THR A 653 7.40 35.84 30.93
CA THR A 653 8.32 36.55 31.84
C THR A 653 8.57 35.73 33.09
N VAL A 654 9.84 35.46 33.38
CA VAL A 654 10.31 34.79 34.59
C VAL A 654 10.93 35.85 35.50
N ILE A 655 10.49 35.93 36.75
CA ILE A 655 10.96 36.96 37.69
C ILE A 655 11.54 36.29 38.94
N TYR A 656 12.86 36.35 39.08
CA TYR A 656 13.53 36.04 40.34
C TYR A 656 13.51 37.27 41.23
N LYS A 657 13.02 37.12 42.47
CA LYS A 657 13.01 38.20 43.46
C LYS A 657 14.14 38.04 44.47
N TYR A 658 14.75 39.16 44.82
CA TYR A 658 15.88 39.24 45.72
C TYR A 658 15.61 40.24 46.84
N GLN A 659 16.12 39.93 48.02
CA GLN A 659 16.22 40.84 49.16
C GLN A 659 17.62 41.41 49.24
N GLY A 660 17.70 42.71 49.53
CA GLY A 660 18.98 43.41 49.67
C GLY A 660 19.64 43.21 51.04
N HIS A 661 20.91 43.62 51.13
CA HIS A 661 21.68 43.63 52.36
C HIS A 661 22.37 44.98 52.59
N LEU A 662 22.57 45.30 53.87
CA LEU A 662 23.46 46.35 54.34
C LEU A 662 24.86 45.75 54.57
N ILE A 663 25.83 46.15 53.77
CA ILE A 663 27.20 45.59 53.81
C ILE A 663 28.27 46.69 53.77
N PHE A 664 29.47 46.34 54.25
CA PHE A 664 30.67 47.11 53.94
C PHE A 664 31.21 46.71 52.56
N SER A 665 31.36 47.68 51.65
CA SER A 665 32.20 47.52 50.46
C SER A 665 33.69 47.63 50.80
N ALA A 666 34.04 48.52 51.74
CA ALA A 666 35.41 48.70 52.24
C ALA A 666 35.43 49.14 53.70
N VAL A 667 36.49 48.75 54.43
CA VAL A 667 36.78 49.17 55.82
C VAL A 667 38.31 49.33 55.96
N PRO A 668 38.81 50.42 56.56
CA PRO A 668 40.23 50.58 56.86
C PRO A 668 40.74 49.48 57.78
N THR A 669 41.87 48.91 57.40
CA THR A 669 42.65 47.99 58.23
C THR A 669 43.74 48.72 59.01
N GLN A 670 44.12 49.93 58.57
CA GLN A 670 45.08 50.79 59.24
C GLN A 670 44.67 52.27 59.15
N ILE A 671 44.65 52.95 60.29
CA ILE A 671 44.48 54.41 60.40
C ILE A 671 45.68 54.96 61.17
N SER A 672 46.32 55.98 60.63
CA SER A 672 47.45 56.69 61.22
C SER A 672 47.05 58.10 61.62
N PHE A 673 47.39 58.49 62.86
CA PHE A 673 47.33 59.87 63.34
C PHE A 673 48.68 60.58 63.22
N GLY A 674 49.71 59.89 62.69
CA GLY A 674 51.05 60.44 62.45
C GLY A 674 51.99 60.45 63.65
N THR A 675 53.08 61.21 63.53
CA THR A 675 54.13 61.32 64.56
C THR A 675 54.18 62.73 65.13
N HIS A 676 53.91 62.86 66.42
CA HIS A 676 53.83 64.16 67.11
C HIS A 676 54.85 64.28 68.24
N ALA A 677 55.30 65.51 68.51
CA ALA A 677 56.10 65.82 69.68
C ALA A 677 55.21 65.90 70.94
N LEU A 678 55.73 65.48 72.09
CA LEU A 678 55.02 65.61 73.36
C LEU A 678 54.75 67.09 73.69
N SER A 679 53.49 67.42 73.96
CA SER A 679 53.07 68.77 74.33
C SER A 679 52.87 68.93 75.84
N SER A 680 52.99 70.17 76.31
CA SER A 680 52.61 70.62 77.66
C SER A 680 51.22 71.27 77.71
N LYS A 681 50.41 71.01 76.67
CA LYS A 681 49.02 71.40 76.52
C LYS A 681 48.21 70.17 76.09
N ASP A 682 46.89 70.29 76.20
CA ASP A 682 46.00 69.35 75.54
C ASP A 682 46.09 69.59 74.02
N GLU A 683 46.34 68.53 73.25
CA GLU A 683 46.46 68.55 71.79
C GLU A 683 45.45 67.60 71.14
N GLU A 684 45.04 67.93 69.92
CA GLU A 684 44.11 67.17 69.10
C GLU A 684 44.78 66.80 67.77
N TYR A 685 44.88 65.50 67.50
CA TYR A 685 45.50 64.97 66.29
C TYR A 685 44.44 64.37 65.36
N LYS A 686 44.34 64.89 64.15
CA LYS A 686 43.52 64.33 63.06
C LYS A 686 44.18 63.08 62.47
N ILE A 687 43.42 62.34 61.66
CA ILE A 687 43.98 61.34 60.74
C ILE A 687 45.01 62.02 59.82
N GLU A 688 46.19 61.41 59.69
CA GLU A 688 47.20 61.75 58.70
C GLU A 688 47.09 60.86 57.45
N ALA A 689 46.74 59.57 57.63
CA ALA A 689 46.58 58.62 56.53
C ALA A 689 45.69 57.42 56.92
N LYS A 690 44.94 56.87 55.97
CA LYS A 690 44.22 55.59 56.04
C LYS A 690 44.57 54.69 54.85
N ASP A 691 44.53 53.36 55.01
CA ASP A 691 44.84 52.42 53.92
C ASP A 691 43.72 52.31 52.86
N ARG A 692 42.47 52.56 53.28
CA ARG A 692 41.27 52.69 52.43
C ARG A 692 40.17 53.39 53.20
N ASP A 693 39.06 53.69 52.51
CA ASP A 693 37.89 54.32 53.12
C ASP A 693 36.94 53.32 53.82
N ILE A 694 36.06 53.83 54.69
CA ILE A 694 34.83 53.10 55.07
C ILE A 694 33.78 53.41 54.01
N VAL A 695 33.46 52.40 53.21
CA VAL A 695 32.45 52.49 52.16
C VAL A 695 31.36 51.48 52.48
N VAL A 696 30.13 51.97 52.59
CA VAL A 696 28.93 51.18 52.88
C VAL A 696 28.13 51.05 51.60
N LYS A 697 27.56 49.87 51.37
CA LYS A 697 26.59 49.66 50.31
C LYS A 697 25.32 49.08 50.93
N ASP A 698 24.21 49.77 50.72
CA ASP A 698 22.89 49.30 51.13
C ASP A 698 22.02 49.06 49.90
N THR A 699 21.60 47.81 49.76
CA THR A 699 20.80 47.31 48.63
C THR A 699 19.36 46.97 49.02
N ARG A 700 19.01 47.18 50.30
CA ARG A 700 17.65 47.02 50.83
C ARG A 700 16.74 48.14 50.31
N THR A 701 15.43 47.91 50.43
CA THR A 701 14.34 48.84 50.07
C THR A 701 14.69 50.31 50.35
N LEU A 702 14.47 51.18 49.36
CA LEU A 702 14.63 52.62 49.53
C LEU A 702 13.81 53.16 50.72
N GLY A 703 14.42 54.01 51.53
CA GLY A 703 13.89 54.47 52.82
C GLY A 703 14.33 53.64 54.03
N SER A 704 15.07 52.54 53.86
CA SER A 704 15.70 51.81 54.96
C SER A 704 16.66 52.71 55.73
N ASN A 705 16.62 52.69 57.06
CA ASN A 705 17.60 53.40 57.89
C ASN A 705 18.75 52.47 58.24
N TRP A 706 19.94 53.04 58.45
CA TRP A 706 21.08 52.31 58.97
C TRP A 706 22.01 53.21 59.79
N GLN A 707 22.85 52.57 60.60
CA GLN A 707 23.88 53.24 61.39
C GLN A 707 25.22 52.54 61.26
N LEU A 708 26.28 53.33 61.04
CA LEU A 708 27.65 52.90 61.31
C LEU A 708 27.95 53.19 62.78
N ARG A 709 28.49 52.19 63.48
CA ARG A 709 29.02 52.34 64.84
C ARG A 709 30.48 51.93 64.93
N ALA A 710 31.19 52.55 65.87
CA ALA A 710 32.55 52.21 66.22
C ALA A 710 32.67 51.86 67.71
N THR A 711 33.41 50.80 68.00
CA THR A 711 33.83 50.42 69.34
C THR A 711 35.35 50.37 69.39
N LEU A 712 35.98 51.04 70.35
CA LEU A 712 37.42 50.87 70.62
C LEU A 712 37.60 49.52 71.33
N SER A 713 37.96 48.47 70.57
CA SER A 713 38.05 47.10 71.07
C SER A 713 39.37 46.83 71.80
N LYS A 714 40.44 47.54 71.44
CA LYS A 714 41.67 47.65 72.23
C LYS A 714 42.04 49.13 72.38
N PRO A 715 42.27 49.62 73.61
CA PRO A 715 42.55 51.03 73.84
C PRO A 715 43.93 51.41 73.31
N LEU A 716 44.12 52.71 73.01
CA LEU A 716 45.39 53.25 72.51
C LEU A 716 46.49 53.07 73.56
N THR A 717 47.35 52.07 73.34
CA THR A 717 48.34 51.58 74.31
C THR A 717 49.76 51.72 73.75
N GLY A 718 50.68 52.25 74.55
CA GLY A 718 52.08 52.42 74.18
C GLY A 718 52.82 51.09 74.09
N ASN A 719 53.40 50.80 72.92
CA ASN A 719 54.03 49.51 72.61
C ASN A 719 55.17 49.12 73.57
N LYS A 720 55.92 50.08 74.13
CA LYS A 720 57.06 49.84 75.05
C LYS A 720 56.69 50.07 76.51
N THR A 721 55.88 51.09 76.77
CA THR A 721 55.54 51.60 78.10
C THR A 721 54.32 50.90 78.69
N GLN A 722 53.46 50.31 77.85
CA GLN A 722 52.15 49.78 78.20
C GLN A 722 51.21 50.83 78.84
N HIS A 723 51.52 52.13 78.67
CA HIS A 723 50.65 53.22 79.12
C HIS A 723 49.42 53.32 78.19
N VAL A 724 48.24 53.59 78.77
CA VAL A 724 46.97 53.61 78.05
C VAL A 724 46.43 55.05 78.02
N LEU A 725 46.27 55.60 76.82
CA LEU A 725 45.62 56.89 76.62
C LEU A 725 44.11 56.73 76.81
N SER A 726 43.62 57.19 77.96
CA SER A 726 42.23 56.97 78.39
C SER A 726 41.29 58.03 77.80
N ASP A 727 40.17 57.58 77.24
CA ASP A 727 39.17 58.41 76.55
C ASP A 727 39.73 59.28 75.42
N ALA A 728 40.83 58.84 74.80
CA ALA A 728 41.59 59.64 73.84
C ALA A 728 41.01 59.62 72.42
N LEU A 729 40.27 58.59 72.02
CA LEU A 729 39.69 58.49 70.67
C LEU A 729 38.27 59.06 70.62
N PHE A 730 38.00 59.91 69.64
CA PHE A 730 36.69 60.48 69.37
C PHE A 730 36.46 60.66 67.88
N TYR A 731 35.21 60.86 67.50
CA TYR A 731 34.76 61.19 66.15
C TYR A 731 34.18 62.60 66.14
N VAL A 732 34.54 63.41 65.14
CA VAL A 732 33.99 64.75 64.91
C VAL A 732 33.17 64.75 63.64
N LYS A 733 31.95 65.30 63.70
CA LYS A 733 31.10 65.59 62.55
C LYS A 733 30.33 66.89 62.76
N ASP A 734 30.31 67.78 61.77
CA ASP A 734 29.62 69.08 61.82
C ASP A 734 29.96 69.89 63.10
N GLY A 735 31.19 69.76 63.60
CA GLY A 735 31.66 70.39 64.84
C GLY A 735 31.14 69.77 66.16
N GLN A 736 30.35 68.69 66.10
CA GLN A 736 30.00 67.88 67.28
C GLN A 736 31.05 66.79 67.50
N SER A 737 31.42 66.55 68.76
CA SER A 737 32.40 65.53 69.16
C SER A 737 31.72 64.38 69.92
N VAL A 738 31.93 63.15 69.45
CA VAL A 738 31.40 61.92 70.01
C VAL A 738 32.58 61.04 70.49
N PRO A 739 32.73 60.76 71.80
CA PRO A 739 33.80 59.89 72.27
C PRO A 739 33.59 58.45 71.78
N ILE A 740 34.69 57.72 71.53
CA ILE A 740 34.68 56.29 71.22
C ILE A 740 35.32 55.54 72.41
N PRO A 741 34.54 55.28 73.48
CA PRO A 741 35.03 54.61 74.68
C PRO A 741 35.44 53.15 74.43
N THR A 742 36.35 52.66 75.26
CA THR A 742 36.80 51.26 75.20
C THR A 742 35.65 50.31 75.53
N HIS A 743 35.43 49.29 74.69
CA HIS A 743 34.37 48.29 74.84
C HIS A 743 32.93 48.86 74.90
N SER A 744 32.67 50.02 74.31
CA SER A 744 31.31 50.57 74.17
C SER A 744 31.12 51.22 72.80
N SER A 745 29.95 50.96 72.20
CA SER A 745 29.66 51.26 70.78
C SER A 745 29.05 52.66 70.63
N SER A 746 29.74 53.53 69.89
CA SER A 746 29.31 54.90 69.58
C SER A 746 28.82 55.00 68.14
N ILE A 747 27.75 55.77 67.91
CA ILE A 747 27.24 56.05 66.56
C ILE A 747 28.19 57.03 65.87
N ILE A 748 28.57 56.70 64.64
CA ILE A 748 29.45 57.48 63.78
C ILE A 748 28.65 58.10 62.65
N GLU A 749 27.86 57.27 61.94
CA GLU A 749 26.99 57.72 60.86
C GLU A 749 25.55 57.23 61.11
N SER A 750 24.56 58.03 60.70
CA SER A 750 23.16 57.64 60.63
C SER A 750 22.62 58.14 59.29
N ALA A 751 22.14 57.23 58.45
CA ALA A 751 21.72 57.56 57.11
C ALA A 751 20.47 56.77 56.70
N VAL A 752 19.84 57.26 55.63
CA VAL A 752 18.67 56.66 54.98
C VAL A 752 19.05 56.29 53.55
N THR A 753 18.74 55.08 53.15
CA THR A 753 19.07 54.54 51.82
C THR A 753 18.18 55.20 50.78
N THR A 754 18.78 56.14 50.04
CA THR A 754 18.12 56.97 49.01
C THR A 754 18.55 56.60 47.59
N THR A 755 19.69 55.93 47.44
CA THR A 755 20.10 55.18 46.23
C THR A 755 20.80 53.88 46.68
N HIS A 756 21.03 52.95 45.76
CA HIS A 756 21.83 51.73 45.99
C HIS A 756 23.31 51.87 45.60
N ASP A 757 23.76 53.12 45.40
CA ASP A 757 25.16 53.43 45.13
C ASP A 757 26.00 53.30 46.42
N GLU A 758 27.32 53.32 46.27
CA GLU A 758 28.23 53.23 47.41
C GLU A 758 28.29 54.55 48.19
N TYR A 759 28.08 54.49 49.50
CA TYR A 759 28.16 55.63 50.41
C TYR A 759 29.52 55.63 51.12
N ASN A 760 30.41 56.53 50.70
CA ASN A 760 31.74 56.69 51.30
C ASN A 760 31.67 57.65 52.51
N ILE A 761 31.88 57.10 53.71
CA ILE A 761 31.78 57.83 54.98
C ILE A 761 33.06 58.61 55.31
N THR A 762 34.20 58.20 54.75
CA THR A 762 35.53 58.71 55.15
C THR A 762 36.27 59.48 54.07
N GLN A 763 35.62 59.74 52.93
CA GLN A 763 36.20 60.42 51.77
C GLN A 763 36.97 61.69 52.15
N ASP A 764 36.39 62.52 53.01
CA ASP A 764 36.94 63.83 53.40
C ASP A 764 37.63 63.85 54.79
N TRP A 765 37.87 62.69 55.41
CA TRP A 765 38.49 62.61 56.76
C TRP A 765 39.97 63.08 56.79
N GLU A 766 40.64 63.13 55.64
CA GLU A 766 42.01 63.63 55.50
C GLU A 766 42.07 65.12 55.09
N THR A 767 40.95 65.69 54.62
CA THR A 767 40.87 67.03 54.00
C THR A 767 40.01 68.02 54.78
N SER A 768 39.17 67.56 55.71
CA SER A 768 38.22 68.37 56.48
C SER A 768 38.58 68.49 57.97
N ASP A 769 37.69 69.10 58.77
CA ASP A 769 37.75 69.09 60.24
C ASP A 769 37.00 67.91 60.87
N ASP A 770 36.30 67.12 60.06
CA ASP A 770 35.51 65.96 60.48
C ASP A 770 36.31 64.66 60.29
N GLY A 771 35.94 63.61 61.03
CA GLY A 771 36.65 62.33 61.06
C GLY A 771 37.07 61.89 62.47
N LEU A 772 37.82 60.79 62.56
CA LEU A 772 38.41 60.37 63.83
C LEU A 772 39.53 61.31 64.25
N LYS A 773 39.67 61.50 65.57
CA LYS A 773 40.73 62.28 66.17
C LYS A 773 41.20 61.67 67.48
N VAL A 774 42.45 61.94 67.84
CA VAL A 774 43.06 61.55 69.12
C VAL A 774 43.36 62.79 69.95
N ALA A 775 42.73 62.88 71.12
CA ALA A 775 42.98 63.93 72.12
C ALA A 775 43.99 63.41 73.14
N VAL A 776 45.08 64.14 73.31
CA VAL A 776 46.10 63.83 74.30
C VAL A 776 46.13 64.95 75.32
N LYS A 777 45.82 64.63 76.57
CA LYS A 777 45.88 65.59 77.69
C LYS A 777 47.33 65.95 78.01
N SER A 778 47.55 67.18 78.45
CA SER A 778 48.86 67.70 78.86
C SER A 778 49.56 66.77 79.85
N GLY A 779 50.68 66.17 79.42
CA GLY A 779 51.51 65.28 80.24
C GLY A 779 51.00 63.85 80.40
N ASP A 780 49.93 63.44 79.69
CA ASP A 780 49.42 62.06 79.71
C ASP A 780 50.26 61.12 78.81
N ALA A 781 50.58 61.54 77.59
CA ALA A 781 51.39 60.72 76.69
C ALA A 781 52.87 60.62 77.11
N LEU A 782 53.36 59.38 77.17
CA LEU A 782 54.78 59.03 77.20
C LEU A 782 55.35 58.91 75.77
N ALA A 783 56.66 59.09 75.61
CA ALA A 783 57.36 58.97 74.33
C ALA A 783 57.41 57.49 73.85
N ASP A 784 56.39 57.09 73.10
CA ASP A 784 56.17 55.72 72.64
C ASP A 784 55.38 55.69 71.33
N GLN A 785 55.27 54.51 70.71
CA GLN A 785 54.34 54.27 69.61
C GLN A 785 53.05 53.69 70.20
N TYR A 786 51.93 54.40 70.06
CA TYR A 786 50.63 53.92 70.53
C TYR A 786 49.92 53.13 69.42
N SER A 787 49.26 52.04 69.79
CA SER A 787 48.39 51.27 68.90
C SER A 787 47.12 50.84 69.62
N GLY A 788 46.05 50.62 68.86
CA GLY A 788 44.74 50.20 69.34
C GLY A 788 43.95 49.58 68.19
N GLU A 789 42.78 49.03 68.50
CA GLU A 789 41.91 48.40 67.49
C GLU A 789 40.51 48.99 67.59
N ILE A 790 39.94 49.33 66.43
CA ILE A 790 38.57 49.81 66.29
C ILE A 790 37.77 48.69 65.60
N SER A 791 36.64 48.32 66.19
CA SER A 791 35.66 47.44 65.58
C SER A 791 34.54 48.31 64.99
N TRP A 792 34.23 48.06 63.72
CA TRP A 792 33.18 48.75 62.97
C TRP A 792 31.98 47.82 62.82
N GLU A 793 30.79 48.34 63.11
CA GLU A 793 29.53 47.59 63.08
C GLU A 793 28.50 48.34 62.24
N LEU A 794 27.83 47.65 61.32
CA LEU A 794 26.65 48.17 60.61
C LEU A 794 25.39 47.64 61.28
N TYR A 795 24.49 48.56 61.64
CA TYR A 795 23.20 48.24 62.21
C TYR A 795 22.08 48.58 61.24
N ASP A 796 21.25 47.58 60.96
CA ASP A 796 19.89 47.78 60.49
C ASP A 796 19.08 48.48 61.60
N VAL A 797 18.42 49.60 61.26
CA VAL A 797 17.61 50.36 62.20
C VAL A 797 16.18 50.44 61.65
N VAL A 798 15.27 49.70 62.29
CA VAL A 798 13.83 49.92 62.10
C VAL A 798 13.48 51.35 62.50
N ALA A 799 12.65 52.01 61.69
CA ALA A 799 12.12 53.32 62.04
C ALA A 799 11.35 53.22 63.37
N ASN A 800 11.59 54.17 64.28
CA ASN A 800 10.63 54.44 65.35
C ASN A 800 9.47 55.20 64.72
N ASP A 801 8.30 54.55 64.61
CA ASP A 801 7.00 55.20 64.36
C ASP A 801 6.64 56.21 65.48
#